data_AF-A0A7J6UI99-F1
#
_entry.id   AF-A0A7J6UI99-F1
#
_cell.length_a   1.000
_cell.length_b   1.000
_cell.length_c   1.000
_cell.angle_alpha   90.00
_cell.angle_beta   90.00
_cell.angle_gamma   90.00
#
_symmetry.space_group_name_H-M   'P 1'
#
loop_
_entity.id
_entity.type
_entity.pdbx_description
1 polymer ?
#
loop_
_entity_poly.entity_id
_entity_poly.type
_entity_poly.pdbx_seq_one_letter_code
_entity_poly.pdbx_strand_id
1 'polypeptide(L)'
;VQNGYCLAGHASSQLAGPARVSDPWAETPHAATTDTVTTPAALLYGQTTSGAVTTLTPLTFKMGGIYRLCYSSDGSFSSGKTDTPDISIHVSGVSVNCEDRDCLASRPFRCWALWNARSAADSCIVNYDSFTPSDAPGKLTWSASFAATYDSTTGSQASYTVQACGSTYPSGVICDAGGSCNMTGGYMLSTDGLKSDLEVKIPQTVGWLNGTKFAATSVAACYCPDYDATVGGKCDAFDEYVQQIGIIQIYTVRLCSPFLQPCADNYFTAVTPGQKFSVRVDCPPGACEFNLDSRLKVVAIADASRHGSAFNLPSWTTTPIAHGCHGASHTDMLPTPATCYSPTNCTLHGGYRQDRKEFGLPANGTPAYVFDAGWTDHEKLNFNSAKEFDVCFCHGSCETSTSWFKVGQFSLHPFRPSSGYAFYGDTVEEYAFLRYVNRNGTLTFNRWLNHTSDQMTLGLQDNGIVKLLSDDDGSMTDTDCQSRPWDTDYVPALYESTAGRYRGLQHSSFPYQMGFTNKTNHSDLSDTLLATRAGIMAVCYCALTDPITYQCLDSAAWSLILRLTIRGPTAGQRWSFATNIGVRFEYTGWGLSSEDTVRIIRAEASCLDNGGNPLDVEPSVQVGCPTRCATASSVAGSETNIAGITPRFDQINCDVQNSNCDRAFITRLEVSSDTMTYLYFSGAPYLRTGDVLIITSGIECDSTVADNPCNDDMVAAMQGVYEFADYNTNNASLADTYFVGHTVTALDGTLTKFAVNIGWPESRRPVFATGSSFGAWTVLNRVITKEEIKATAEKHDLKVCWSYGGNGNYVAEAGHISFVDPFPMAATSVSLSTTALGVRAPGVISFKTASGAIGKHYTQSTELTQLKIIFLDTGFLEAYYSGTESPEIDDNNA
;
A
#
# COMPACT_ATOMS: atom_id res chain seq x y z
N VAL A 1 45.46 24.92 -31.88
CA VAL A 1 46.89 25.09 -31.53
C VAL A 1 47.01 24.80 -30.04
N GLN A 2 48.03 24.09 -29.56
CA GLN A 2 48.15 23.71 -28.14
C GLN A 2 49.60 23.96 -27.68
N ASN A 3 49.78 24.59 -26.51
CA ASN A 3 51.09 24.83 -25.86
C ASN A 3 52.11 25.63 -26.71
N GLY A 4 51.68 26.72 -27.37
CA GLY A 4 52.61 27.61 -28.08
C GLY A 4 53.16 27.08 -29.42
N TYR A 5 52.67 25.93 -29.90
CA TYR A 5 53.06 25.37 -31.21
C TYR A 5 51.83 25.00 -32.04
N CYS A 6 51.81 25.41 -33.31
CA CYS A 6 50.90 24.85 -34.32
C CYS A 6 51.07 23.33 -34.35
N LEU A 7 49.98 22.58 -34.11
CA LEU A 7 49.99 21.13 -33.93
C LEU A 7 50.74 20.45 -35.09
N ALA A 8 51.94 19.92 -34.82
CA ALA A 8 52.69 19.12 -35.76
C ALA A 8 52.02 17.74 -35.86
N GLY A 9 51.29 17.49 -36.95
CA GLY A 9 50.69 16.17 -37.21
C GLY A 9 49.42 16.14 -38.05
N HIS A 10 48.77 17.28 -38.35
CA HIS A 10 47.53 17.29 -39.13
C HIS A 10 47.69 17.84 -40.55
N ALA A 11 48.72 17.36 -41.25
CA ALA A 11 49.02 17.68 -42.66
C ALA A 11 47.92 17.26 -43.66
N SER A 12 46.81 16.68 -43.21
CA SER A 12 45.65 16.31 -44.04
C SER A 12 44.44 17.22 -43.90
N SER A 13 44.50 18.30 -43.11
CA SER A 13 43.42 19.31 -43.10
C SER A 13 43.66 20.43 -44.11
N GLN A 14 43.80 20.07 -45.40
CA GLN A 14 43.13 20.91 -46.39
C GLN A 14 41.65 20.82 -46.02
N LEU A 15 41.09 21.92 -45.52
CA LEU A 15 39.65 22.04 -45.35
C LEU A 15 39.04 21.55 -46.67
N ALA A 16 38.29 20.46 -46.66
CA ALA A 16 37.59 19.92 -47.81
C ALA A 16 36.23 19.49 -47.26
N GLY A 17 35.33 20.46 -47.17
CA GLY A 17 34.04 20.39 -46.48
C GLY A 17 33.76 21.68 -45.71
N PRO A 18 32.52 21.91 -45.21
CA PRO A 18 32.22 23.07 -44.37
C PRO A 18 33.18 23.15 -43.19
N ALA A 19 33.96 24.23 -43.14
CA ALA A 19 35.10 24.36 -42.25
C ALA A 19 34.63 24.60 -40.80
N ARG A 20 34.80 23.61 -39.93
CA ARG A 20 34.42 23.68 -38.50
C ARG A 20 35.66 23.81 -37.63
N VAL A 21 35.61 24.71 -36.65
CA VAL A 21 36.69 24.94 -35.67
C VAL A 21 36.21 24.51 -34.29
N SER A 22 36.89 23.51 -33.71
CA SER A 22 36.44 22.82 -32.49
C SER A 22 37.00 23.44 -31.21
N ASP A 23 38.31 23.67 -31.10
CA ASP A 23 38.92 23.89 -29.77
C ASP A 23 39.62 25.26 -29.63
N PRO A 24 39.34 26.03 -28.55
CA PRO A 24 39.98 27.31 -28.29
C PRO A 24 41.40 27.15 -27.69
N TRP A 25 42.14 28.25 -27.63
CA TRP A 25 43.49 28.35 -27.08
C TRP A 25 43.49 28.32 -25.55
N ALA A 26 44.44 27.56 -24.95
CA ALA A 26 44.44 27.25 -23.52
C ALA A 26 44.97 28.36 -22.58
N GLU A 27 45.73 29.35 -23.09
CA GLU A 27 46.34 30.41 -22.27
C GLU A 27 45.71 31.80 -22.52
N THR A 28 45.46 32.56 -21.47
CA THR A 28 45.09 33.98 -21.56
C THR A 28 46.24 34.82 -22.11
N PRO A 29 46.00 35.79 -23.02
CA PRO A 29 47.07 36.58 -23.63
C PRO A 29 47.91 37.35 -22.60
N HIS A 30 49.22 37.43 -22.81
CA HIS A 30 49.99 38.58 -22.35
C HIS A 30 49.46 39.83 -23.08
N ALA A 31 49.23 40.91 -22.33
CA ALA A 31 48.56 42.11 -22.79
C ALA A 31 49.00 42.56 -24.21
N ALA A 32 48.10 42.41 -25.18
CA ALA A 32 48.21 42.98 -26.51
C ALA A 32 46.82 43.46 -26.96
N THR A 33 46.85 44.49 -27.80
CA THR A 33 45.75 45.38 -28.20
C THR A 33 44.47 44.65 -28.59
N THR A 34 43.39 45.01 -27.91
CA THR A 34 42.02 44.56 -28.15
C THR A 34 41.46 45.18 -29.44
N ASP A 35 41.33 44.40 -30.49
CA ASP A 35 40.33 44.65 -31.54
C ASP A 35 39.19 43.64 -31.33
N THR A 36 38.13 44.09 -30.68
CA THR A 36 36.89 43.32 -30.52
C THR A 36 36.11 43.41 -31.82
N VAL A 37 35.97 42.31 -32.56
CA VAL A 37 35.13 42.26 -33.76
C VAL A 37 33.67 42.27 -33.32
N THR A 38 33.07 43.46 -33.21
CA THR A 38 31.69 43.69 -32.75
C THR A 38 30.66 43.83 -33.88
N THR A 39 31.00 43.43 -35.11
CA THR A 39 30.05 43.49 -36.25
C THR A 39 29.68 42.08 -36.76
N PRO A 40 28.41 41.80 -37.11
CA PRO A 40 27.95 40.47 -37.54
C PRO A 40 28.53 39.96 -38.87
N ALA A 41 29.49 40.65 -39.48
CA ALA A 41 29.84 40.45 -40.89
C ALA A 41 31.35 40.40 -41.21
N ALA A 42 32.21 40.07 -40.24
CA ALA A 42 33.52 39.53 -40.57
C ALA A 42 33.38 38.01 -40.82
N LEU A 43 32.82 37.63 -41.96
CA LEU A 43 32.76 36.23 -42.38
C LEU A 43 34.19 35.76 -42.66
N LEU A 44 34.78 35.04 -41.70
CA LEU A 44 36.03 34.33 -41.91
C LEU A 44 35.73 33.13 -42.84
N TYR A 45 36.32 33.13 -44.02
CA TYR A 45 36.16 32.05 -45.00
C TYR A 45 37.39 31.15 -45.03
N GLY A 46 37.17 29.84 -44.99
CA GLY A 46 38.19 28.85 -45.35
C GLY A 46 38.25 28.69 -46.88
N GLN A 47 39.46 28.60 -47.43
CA GLN A 47 39.68 28.28 -48.84
C GLN A 47 40.08 26.81 -48.97
N THR A 48 39.34 26.05 -49.77
CA THR A 48 39.54 24.62 -50.00
C THR A 48 40.03 24.42 -51.45
N THR A 49 41.14 23.70 -51.65
CA THR A 49 41.67 23.37 -52.98
C THR A 49 41.52 21.87 -53.25
N SER A 50 40.30 21.45 -53.56
CA SER A 50 40.07 20.16 -54.21
C SER A 50 39.85 20.42 -55.71
N GLY A 51 40.75 19.90 -56.55
CA GLY A 51 40.60 19.79 -58.00
C GLY A 51 39.72 20.86 -58.68
N ALA A 52 40.29 22.03 -58.94
CA ALA A 52 39.80 23.06 -59.86
C ALA A 52 38.54 23.88 -59.51
N VAL A 53 38.03 23.89 -58.27
CA VAL A 53 37.05 24.93 -57.84
C VAL A 53 37.41 25.51 -56.46
N THR A 54 37.71 26.81 -56.40
CA THR A 54 37.86 27.56 -55.14
C THR A 54 36.49 27.97 -54.61
N THR A 55 35.99 27.29 -53.57
CA THR A 55 34.77 27.70 -52.85
C THR A 55 35.13 28.32 -51.51
N LEU A 56 34.73 29.58 -51.30
CA LEU A 56 34.81 30.23 -49.99
C LEU A 56 33.74 29.65 -49.08
N THR A 57 34.13 29.01 -47.98
CA THR A 57 33.18 28.39 -47.05
C THR A 57 33.24 29.09 -45.69
N PRO A 58 32.10 29.58 -45.15
CA PRO A 58 32.08 30.21 -43.83
C PRO A 58 32.62 29.27 -42.76
N LEU A 59 33.49 29.78 -41.89
CA LEU A 59 33.94 29.06 -40.71
C LEU A 59 32.83 29.02 -39.66
N THR A 60 32.55 27.83 -39.12
CA THR A 60 31.64 27.66 -37.98
C THR A 60 32.44 27.28 -36.74
N PHE A 61 32.43 28.16 -35.73
CA PHE A 61 33.00 27.87 -34.42
C PHE A 61 32.01 27.06 -33.58
N LYS A 62 32.50 25.99 -32.94
CA LYS A 62 31.66 25.09 -32.13
C LYS A 62 31.70 25.41 -30.64
N MET A 63 32.76 26.08 -30.18
CA MET A 63 32.93 26.48 -28.78
C MET A 63 33.16 27.99 -28.70
N GLY A 64 32.79 28.57 -27.57
CA GLY A 64 33.31 29.89 -27.19
C GLY A 64 34.77 29.78 -26.80
N GLY A 65 35.53 30.86 -26.93
CA GLY A 65 36.92 30.92 -26.50
C GLY A 65 37.77 31.85 -27.34
N ILE A 66 39.06 31.89 -27.02
CA ILE A 66 40.05 32.64 -27.79
C ILE A 66 40.69 31.68 -28.79
N TYR A 67 40.57 31.94 -30.07
CA TYR A 67 41.24 31.19 -31.12
C TYR A 67 42.46 31.97 -31.63
N ARG A 68 43.53 31.28 -32.01
CA ARG A 68 44.68 31.90 -32.70
C ARG A 68 44.86 31.30 -34.08
N LEU A 69 45.27 32.14 -35.02
CA LEU A 69 45.58 31.70 -36.37
C LEU A 69 47.01 31.14 -36.43
N CYS A 70 47.18 30.06 -37.19
CA CYS A 70 48.50 29.56 -37.58
C CYS A 70 48.75 29.97 -39.02
N TYR A 71 49.89 30.60 -39.26
CA TYR A 71 50.36 30.95 -40.58
C TYR A 71 51.54 30.06 -40.96
N SER A 72 51.51 29.47 -42.15
CA SER A 72 52.69 28.81 -42.73
C SER A 72 53.11 29.56 -43.98
N SER A 73 54.40 29.91 -44.03
CA SER A 73 54.99 30.64 -45.15
C SER A 73 55.07 29.85 -46.45
N ASP A 74 55.02 28.51 -46.38
CA ASP A 74 55.10 27.63 -47.54
C ASP A 74 53.90 26.66 -47.65
N GLY A 75 52.87 26.88 -46.83
CA GLY A 75 51.69 26.02 -46.75
C GLY A 75 51.93 24.69 -46.02
N SER A 76 53.17 24.39 -45.59
CA SER A 76 53.46 23.23 -44.76
C SER A 76 53.38 23.59 -43.28
N PHE A 77 52.53 22.90 -42.53
CA PHE A 77 52.43 23.03 -41.06
C PHE A 77 53.52 22.19 -40.37
N SER A 78 54.74 22.24 -40.90
CA SER A 78 55.89 21.51 -40.39
C SER A 78 56.64 22.33 -39.33
N SER A 79 57.31 21.64 -38.40
CA SER A 79 58.08 22.27 -37.33
C SER A 79 59.13 23.22 -37.90
N GLY A 80 59.17 24.47 -37.42
CA GLY A 80 60.08 25.52 -37.87
C GLY A 80 59.62 26.33 -39.09
N LYS A 81 58.47 26.00 -39.71
CA LYS A 81 57.90 26.74 -40.84
C LYS A 81 56.54 27.38 -40.56
N THR A 82 56.06 27.22 -39.34
CA THR A 82 54.77 27.74 -38.89
C THR A 82 55.00 28.85 -37.87
N ASP A 83 54.35 29.98 -38.08
CA ASP A 83 54.31 31.14 -37.19
C ASP A 83 52.88 31.31 -36.65
N THR A 84 52.75 31.81 -35.43
CA THR A 84 51.45 32.19 -34.86
C THR A 84 51.37 33.71 -34.87
N PRO A 85 50.81 34.33 -35.92
CA PRO A 85 50.57 35.77 -35.90
C PRO A 85 49.78 36.13 -34.63
N ASP A 86 50.11 37.28 -34.04
CA ASP A 86 49.49 37.80 -32.82
C ASP A 86 48.09 38.35 -33.11
N ILE A 87 47.23 37.48 -33.64
CA ILE A 87 45.83 37.74 -33.97
C ILE A 87 45.02 36.75 -33.15
N SER A 88 44.31 37.27 -32.15
CA SER A 88 43.34 36.53 -31.35
C SER A 88 41.93 36.75 -31.89
N ILE A 89 41.19 35.67 -32.08
CA ILE A 89 39.77 35.69 -32.44
C ILE A 89 39.00 35.33 -31.18
N HIS A 90 38.23 36.29 -30.66
CA HIS A 90 37.35 36.07 -29.51
C HIS A 90 35.99 35.61 -30.02
N VAL A 91 35.60 34.39 -29.66
CA VAL A 91 34.30 33.82 -29.99
C VAL A 91 33.48 33.74 -28.72
N SER A 92 32.40 34.54 -28.64
CA SER A 92 31.45 34.48 -27.53
C SER A 92 30.69 33.15 -27.56
N GLY A 93 30.66 32.45 -26.44
CA GLY A 93 29.99 31.15 -26.36
C GLY A 93 30.38 30.37 -25.11
N VAL A 94 29.82 29.18 -24.99
CA VAL A 94 30.19 28.20 -23.96
C VAL A 94 31.45 27.44 -24.39
N SER A 95 32.39 27.24 -23.47
CA SER A 95 33.51 26.30 -23.62
C SER A 95 33.44 25.17 -22.60
N VAL A 96 33.89 24.00 -23.02
CA VAL A 96 34.02 22.79 -22.18
C VAL A 96 35.40 22.21 -22.44
N ASN A 97 36.06 21.78 -21.38
CA ASN A 97 37.36 21.13 -21.45
C ASN A 97 37.15 19.66 -21.83
N CYS A 98 37.25 19.36 -23.13
CA CYS A 98 37.08 18.02 -23.66
C CYS A 98 38.19 17.71 -24.68
N GLU A 99 38.61 16.46 -24.74
CA GLU A 99 39.73 16.02 -25.60
C GLU A 99 39.26 15.60 -27.01
N ASP A 100 37.95 15.36 -27.19
CA ASP A 100 37.35 14.90 -28.44
C ASP A 100 36.79 16.04 -29.31
N ARG A 101 36.93 15.89 -30.65
CA ARG A 101 36.33 16.83 -31.61
C ARG A 101 34.80 16.82 -31.50
N ASP A 102 34.20 18.01 -31.46
CA ASP A 102 32.73 18.19 -31.42
C ASP A 102 32.08 17.60 -30.14
N CYS A 103 32.84 17.52 -29.03
CA CYS A 103 32.37 16.91 -27.78
C CYS A 103 31.06 17.49 -27.23
N LEU A 104 30.80 18.79 -27.45
CA LEU A 104 29.57 19.45 -27.06
C LEU A 104 28.36 18.85 -27.80
N ALA A 105 28.54 18.34 -29.01
CA ALA A 105 27.46 17.74 -29.77
C ALA A 105 27.03 16.37 -29.22
N SER A 106 27.88 15.70 -28.43
CA SER A 106 27.64 14.35 -27.91
C SER A 106 27.50 14.28 -26.38
N ARG A 107 27.72 15.39 -25.65
CA ARG A 107 27.64 15.43 -24.19
C ARG A 107 26.20 15.14 -23.70
N PRO A 108 25.94 14.05 -22.96
CA PRO A 108 24.59 13.70 -22.54
C PRO A 108 24.22 14.32 -21.18
N PHE A 109 23.03 14.92 -21.11
CA PHE A 109 22.35 15.35 -19.89
C PHE A 109 21.15 14.43 -19.66
N ARG A 110 21.25 13.52 -18.68
CA ARG A 110 20.24 12.49 -18.44
C ARG A 110 19.21 13.00 -17.45
N CYS A 111 17.96 13.04 -17.89
CA CYS A 111 16.83 13.58 -17.16
C CYS A 111 15.66 12.57 -17.18
N TRP A 112 14.63 12.82 -16.37
CA TRP A 112 13.46 11.93 -16.27
C TRP A 112 12.17 12.74 -16.17
N ALA A 113 11.09 12.12 -16.63
CA ALA A 113 9.74 12.69 -16.56
C ALA A 113 8.78 11.73 -15.84
N LEU A 114 7.81 12.30 -15.13
CA LEU A 114 6.68 11.55 -14.57
C LEU A 114 5.47 11.66 -15.49
N TRP A 115 4.71 10.58 -15.55
CA TRP A 115 3.43 10.59 -16.25
C TRP A 115 2.42 11.44 -15.47
N ASN A 116 1.80 12.41 -16.13
CA ASN A 116 0.80 13.34 -15.58
C ASN A 116 1.21 14.15 -14.35
N ALA A 117 2.47 14.06 -13.95
CA ALA A 117 3.04 14.75 -12.80
C ALA A 117 4.32 15.48 -13.20
N ARG A 118 4.68 16.50 -12.41
CA ARG A 118 5.91 17.27 -12.60
C ARG A 118 7.08 16.49 -12.00
N SER A 119 8.18 16.38 -12.73
CA SER A 119 9.45 15.92 -12.15
C SER A 119 9.95 16.90 -11.08
N ALA A 120 10.91 16.50 -10.23
CA ALA A 120 11.46 17.40 -9.22
C ALA A 120 12.12 18.64 -9.87
N ALA A 121 12.09 19.81 -9.21
CA ALA A 121 12.61 21.07 -9.78
C ALA A 121 14.09 21.02 -10.17
N ASP A 122 14.86 20.12 -9.57
CA ASP A 122 16.28 19.91 -9.85
C ASP A 122 16.56 18.61 -10.64
N SER A 123 15.53 17.92 -11.12
CA SER A 123 15.64 16.62 -11.80
C SER A 123 16.44 16.62 -13.12
N CYS A 124 16.72 17.81 -13.66
CA CYS A 124 17.41 17.99 -14.92
C CYS A 124 18.27 19.27 -14.87
N ILE A 125 19.60 19.13 -14.94
CA ILE A 125 20.54 20.25 -14.90
C ILE A 125 21.53 20.10 -16.05
N VAL A 126 21.75 21.20 -16.77
CA VAL A 126 22.76 21.35 -17.81
C VAL A 126 23.94 22.13 -17.23
N ASN A 127 25.18 21.70 -17.48
CA ASN A 127 26.38 22.39 -17.00
C ASN A 127 27.38 22.70 -18.12
N TYR A 128 28.27 23.64 -17.82
CA TYR A 128 29.40 24.04 -18.66
C TYR A 128 30.63 24.40 -17.81
N ASP A 129 31.82 24.45 -18.42
CA ASP A 129 33.07 24.54 -17.65
C ASP A 129 33.57 25.99 -17.55
N SER A 130 33.30 26.81 -18.54
CA SER A 130 33.64 28.23 -18.54
C SER A 130 32.84 29.05 -19.55
N PHE A 131 32.74 30.35 -19.28
CA PHE A 131 32.35 31.37 -20.24
C PHE A 131 33.58 32.12 -20.72
N THR A 132 33.55 32.60 -21.96
CA THR A 132 34.49 33.65 -22.38
C THR A 132 34.27 34.92 -21.53
N PRO A 133 35.32 35.48 -20.89
CA PRO A 133 35.20 36.57 -19.91
C PRO A 133 34.68 37.93 -20.44
N SER A 134 34.37 38.06 -21.73
CA SER A 134 34.10 39.35 -22.38
C SER A 134 32.64 39.80 -22.38
N ASP A 135 31.66 38.93 -22.09
CA ASP A 135 30.24 39.21 -22.40
C ASP A 135 29.27 39.05 -21.22
N ALA A 136 28.06 39.61 -21.40
CA ALA A 136 26.93 39.42 -20.50
C ALA A 136 26.46 37.94 -20.52
N PRO A 137 25.87 37.43 -19.42
CA PRO A 137 25.27 36.11 -19.38
C PRO A 137 24.28 35.89 -20.55
N GLY A 138 24.44 34.81 -21.32
CA GLY A 138 23.53 34.48 -22.43
C GLY A 138 22.21 33.84 -21.98
N LYS A 139 21.48 33.25 -22.94
CA LYS A 139 20.25 32.48 -22.67
C LYS A 139 20.39 31.04 -23.18
N LEU A 140 19.63 30.13 -22.57
CA LEU A 140 19.52 28.72 -22.99
C LEU A 140 18.13 28.36 -23.50
N THR A 141 18.08 27.49 -24.50
CA THR A 141 16.88 26.83 -25.03
C THR A 141 17.22 25.41 -25.50
N TRP A 142 16.30 24.75 -26.19
CA TRP A 142 16.49 23.40 -26.75
C TRP A 142 15.94 23.29 -28.17
N SER A 143 16.43 22.31 -28.93
CA SER A 143 15.94 22.05 -30.29
C SER A 143 14.60 21.30 -30.31
N ALA A 144 14.07 21.04 -31.50
CA ALA A 144 12.97 20.10 -31.69
C ALA A 144 13.36 18.69 -31.26
N SER A 145 12.37 17.85 -30.95
CA SER A 145 12.61 16.46 -30.59
C SER A 145 13.32 15.69 -31.71
N PHE A 146 14.33 14.93 -31.35
CA PHE A 146 15.00 14.02 -32.28
C PHE A 146 14.01 12.95 -32.75
N ALA A 147 14.18 12.50 -33.99
CA ALA A 147 13.36 11.45 -34.56
C ALA A 147 14.19 10.18 -34.73
N ALA A 148 13.67 9.05 -34.28
CA ALA A 148 14.26 7.74 -34.54
C ALA A 148 13.18 6.77 -34.99
N THR A 149 13.53 5.88 -35.91
CA THR A 149 12.71 4.74 -36.28
C THR A 149 13.39 3.47 -35.81
N TYR A 150 12.62 2.55 -35.23
CA TYR A 150 13.13 1.29 -34.71
C TYR A 150 12.50 0.12 -35.44
N ASP A 151 13.25 -0.96 -35.59
CA ASP A 151 12.70 -2.22 -36.04
C ASP A 151 11.67 -2.73 -35.00
N SER A 152 10.45 -3.04 -35.45
CA SER A 152 9.35 -3.38 -34.55
C SER A 152 9.63 -4.63 -33.72
N THR A 153 10.40 -5.56 -34.28
CA THR A 153 10.67 -6.89 -33.70
C THR A 153 11.86 -6.86 -32.75
N THR A 154 13.00 -6.35 -33.22
CA THR A 154 14.29 -6.35 -32.51
C THR A 154 14.51 -5.10 -31.66
N GLY A 155 13.75 -4.01 -31.90
CA GLY A 155 13.95 -2.73 -31.24
C GLY A 155 15.29 -2.06 -31.56
N SER A 156 16.00 -2.52 -32.60
CA SER A 156 17.23 -1.90 -33.07
C SER A 156 16.92 -0.60 -33.81
N GLN A 157 17.76 0.41 -33.62
CA GLN A 157 17.60 1.71 -34.25
C GLN A 157 17.88 1.60 -35.76
N ALA A 158 16.85 1.79 -36.58
CA ALA A 158 16.96 1.75 -38.04
C ALA A 158 17.33 3.12 -38.64
N SER A 159 16.85 4.22 -38.03
CA SER A 159 17.26 5.58 -38.40
C SER A 159 17.28 6.49 -37.17
N TYR A 160 18.11 7.53 -37.24
CA TYR A 160 18.25 8.54 -36.19
C TYR A 160 18.55 9.89 -36.82
N THR A 161 17.67 10.85 -36.56
CA THR A 161 17.71 12.20 -37.11
C THR A 161 17.82 13.19 -35.95
N VAL A 162 19.01 13.77 -35.81
CA VAL A 162 19.32 14.84 -34.87
C VAL A 162 18.71 16.15 -35.36
N GLN A 163 18.10 16.92 -34.46
CA GLN A 163 17.58 18.25 -34.77
C GLN A 163 18.59 19.31 -34.34
N ALA A 164 19.01 20.14 -35.29
CA ALA A 164 20.01 21.18 -35.06
C ALA A 164 19.41 22.36 -34.28
N CYS A 165 20.22 22.95 -33.41
CA CYS A 165 19.93 24.22 -32.75
C CYS A 165 19.66 25.33 -33.79
N GLY A 166 18.69 26.20 -33.51
CA GLY A 166 18.33 27.34 -34.36
C GLY A 166 17.60 27.03 -35.67
N SER A 167 17.29 25.77 -35.97
CA SER A 167 16.70 25.38 -37.27
C SER A 167 15.18 25.17 -37.24
N THR A 168 14.62 24.87 -36.08
CA THR A 168 13.21 24.48 -35.89
C THR A 168 12.72 24.91 -34.52
N TYR A 169 11.40 25.01 -34.35
CA TYR A 169 10.77 25.32 -33.07
C TYR A 169 11.22 24.36 -31.94
N PRO A 170 11.50 24.88 -30.73
CA PRO A 170 11.84 24.08 -29.57
C PRO A 170 10.76 23.03 -29.25
N SER A 171 11.20 21.88 -28.74
CA SER A 171 10.29 20.83 -28.29
C SER A 171 9.38 21.32 -27.15
N GLY A 172 8.06 21.10 -27.26
CA GLY A 172 7.11 21.40 -26.19
C GLY A 172 7.16 20.43 -25.00
N VAL A 173 8.04 19.42 -25.02
CA VAL A 173 8.21 18.43 -23.94
C VAL A 173 8.82 19.06 -22.68
N ILE A 174 9.63 20.09 -22.86
CA ILE A 174 10.24 20.89 -21.80
C ILE A 174 9.52 22.24 -21.89
N CYS A 175 8.70 22.61 -20.90
CA CYS A 175 8.03 23.92 -20.83
C CYS A 175 7.77 24.30 -19.36
N ASP A 176 7.82 25.60 -19.05
CA ASP A 176 7.55 26.11 -17.71
C ASP A 176 6.06 26.09 -17.30
N ALA A 177 5.81 26.16 -15.99
CA ALA A 177 4.53 25.89 -15.36
C ALA A 177 3.37 26.83 -15.79
N GLY A 178 2.31 26.25 -16.39
CA GLY A 178 0.95 26.82 -16.34
C GLY A 178 0.52 27.74 -17.49
N GLY A 179 1.30 27.87 -18.55
CA GLY A 179 0.90 28.58 -19.77
C GLY A 179 1.06 27.71 -21.02
N SER A 180 0.29 28.00 -22.06
CA SER A 180 0.68 27.61 -23.43
C SER A 180 2.10 28.09 -23.65
N CYS A 181 3.01 27.22 -24.06
CA CYS A 181 4.40 27.59 -24.29
C CYS A 181 4.45 28.71 -25.36
N ASN A 182 4.46 29.97 -24.91
CA ASN A 182 4.37 31.12 -25.79
C ASN A 182 5.78 31.64 -26.03
N MET A 183 6.04 32.00 -27.29
CA MET A 183 7.36 32.28 -27.86
C MET A 183 8.11 33.42 -27.20
N THR A 184 7.47 34.19 -26.32
CA THR A 184 8.03 35.39 -25.67
C THR A 184 8.60 35.16 -24.27
N GLY A 185 8.68 33.92 -23.76
CA GLY A 185 9.34 33.69 -22.46
C GLY A 185 9.36 32.28 -21.87
N GLY A 186 8.61 31.31 -22.41
CA GLY A 186 8.50 29.96 -21.79
C GLY A 186 9.60 28.95 -22.15
N TYR A 187 10.46 29.27 -23.12
CA TYR A 187 11.49 28.37 -23.67
C TYR A 187 12.93 28.85 -23.42
N MET A 188 13.09 29.98 -22.73
CA MET A 188 14.35 30.70 -22.65
C MET A 188 14.73 30.90 -21.19
N LEU A 189 15.82 30.27 -20.77
CA LEU A 189 16.37 30.43 -19.43
C LEU A 189 17.48 31.47 -19.47
N SER A 190 17.28 32.60 -18.80
CA SER A 190 18.35 33.59 -18.60
C SER A 190 19.43 33.00 -17.70
N THR A 191 20.69 33.25 -18.04
CA THR A 191 21.85 32.89 -17.21
C THR A 191 22.30 34.05 -16.30
N ASP A 192 21.49 35.12 -16.18
CA ASP A 192 21.90 36.41 -15.60
C ASP A 192 22.27 36.38 -14.10
N GLY A 193 21.89 35.32 -13.39
CA GLY A 193 22.26 35.06 -11.99
C GLY A 193 23.37 34.02 -11.79
N LEU A 194 23.91 33.40 -12.86
CA LEU A 194 24.69 32.15 -12.81
C LEU A 194 26.21 32.33 -13.02
N LYS A 195 26.73 33.55 -12.90
CA LYS A 195 28.17 33.83 -13.11
C LYS A 195 29.11 33.00 -12.22
N SER A 196 28.63 32.42 -11.11
CA SER A 196 29.41 31.57 -10.20
C SER A 196 29.14 30.06 -10.31
N ASP A 197 27.94 29.64 -10.73
CA ASP A 197 27.48 28.27 -10.48
C ASP A 197 27.57 27.36 -11.73
N LEU A 198 27.75 27.93 -12.93
CA LEU A 198 27.95 27.22 -14.22
C LEU A 198 26.92 26.10 -14.54
N GLU A 199 25.79 26.09 -13.85
CA GLU A 199 24.74 25.08 -13.91
C GLU A 199 23.38 25.75 -14.14
N VAL A 200 22.59 25.21 -15.07
CA VAL A 200 21.25 25.71 -15.39
C VAL A 200 20.23 24.61 -15.14
N LYS A 201 19.30 24.89 -14.24
CA LYS A 201 18.17 24.02 -13.91
C LYS A 201 17.12 24.11 -15.02
N ILE A 202 16.80 22.98 -15.62
CA ILE A 202 15.79 22.89 -16.67
C ILE A 202 14.40 22.83 -16.03
N PRO A 203 13.37 23.47 -16.63
CA PRO A 203 12.00 23.40 -16.17
C PRO A 203 11.54 21.97 -15.86
N GLN A 204 10.68 21.84 -14.86
CA GLN A 204 10.05 20.56 -14.55
C GLN A 204 9.32 20.03 -15.78
N THR A 205 9.73 18.86 -16.24
CA THR A 205 9.02 18.18 -17.31
C THR A 205 7.70 17.69 -16.74
N VAL A 206 6.61 17.94 -17.48
CA VAL A 206 5.31 17.36 -17.15
C VAL A 206 4.96 16.39 -18.26
N GLY A 207 4.58 15.17 -17.92
CA GLY A 207 4.14 14.17 -18.90
C GLY A 207 2.77 14.46 -19.54
N TRP A 208 2.43 15.72 -19.84
CA TRP A 208 1.24 16.11 -20.61
C TRP A 208 1.66 16.47 -22.03
N LEU A 209 1.68 15.48 -22.93
CA LEU A 209 1.85 15.77 -24.35
C LEU A 209 0.50 15.66 -25.05
N ASN A 210 -0.07 16.83 -25.28
CA ASN A 210 -1.16 17.06 -26.23
C ASN A 210 -0.69 16.61 -27.62
N GLY A 211 -0.93 15.33 -27.94
CA GLY A 211 -0.42 14.70 -29.16
C GLY A 211 0.05 13.23 -29.01
N THR A 212 -0.76 12.39 -28.37
CA THR A 212 -0.87 10.92 -28.53
C THR A 212 0.06 9.93 -27.82
N LYS A 213 1.11 10.26 -27.03
CA LYS A 213 1.75 9.28 -26.10
C LYS A 213 2.76 9.92 -25.12
N PHE A 214 2.71 9.52 -23.84
CA PHE A 214 3.85 9.63 -22.91
C PHE A 214 5.04 8.86 -23.51
N ALA A 215 6.21 9.48 -23.70
CA ALA A 215 7.35 8.84 -24.39
C ALA A 215 8.69 9.50 -24.04
N ALA A 216 9.76 8.71 -24.05
CA ALA A 216 11.12 9.20 -23.90
C ALA A 216 11.55 10.07 -25.10
N THR A 217 12.31 11.13 -24.84
CA THR A 217 12.64 12.16 -25.84
C THR A 217 14.08 12.62 -25.73
N SER A 218 14.72 12.90 -26.87
CA SER A 218 16.04 13.55 -26.94
C SER A 218 15.92 14.91 -27.63
N VAL A 219 16.57 15.94 -27.10
CA VAL A 219 16.70 17.27 -27.70
C VAL A 219 18.13 17.79 -27.58
N ALA A 220 18.56 18.69 -28.46
CA ALA A 220 19.84 19.36 -28.29
C ALA A 220 19.67 20.52 -27.29
N ALA A 221 20.61 20.70 -26.37
CA ALA A 221 20.71 21.90 -25.54
C ALA A 221 21.39 23.01 -26.36
N CYS A 222 20.74 24.16 -26.47
CA CYS A 222 21.12 25.24 -27.38
C CYS A 222 21.39 26.54 -26.63
N TYR A 223 22.49 27.21 -26.94
CA TYR A 223 22.94 28.43 -26.27
C TYR A 223 23.00 29.61 -27.23
N CYS A 224 22.57 30.77 -26.73
CA CYS A 224 22.69 32.07 -27.39
C CYS A 224 23.47 33.01 -26.45
N PRO A 225 24.69 33.45 -26.82
CA PRO A 225 25.40 34.49 -26.07
C PRO A 225 24.69 35.85 -26.24
N ASP A 226 24.46 36.58 -25.15
CA ASP A 226 23.84 37.90 -25.22
C ASP A 226 24.89 38.96 -25.56
N TYR A 227 24.79 39.52 -26.77
CA TYR A 227 25.83 40.35 -27.35
C TYR A 227 25.76 41.84 -26.94
N ASP A 228 24.67 42.35 -26.35
CA ASP A 228 24.59 43.75 -25.88
C ASP A 228 23.39 44.05 -24.93
N ALA A 229 23.66 44.21 -23.63
CA ALA A 229 22.65 44.57 -22.63
C ALA A 229 22.11 46.03 -22.76
N THR A 230 22.76 46.90 -23.55
CA THR A 230 22.37 48.32 -23.66
C THR A 230 21.36 48.62 -24.76
N VAL A 231 21.04 47.65 -25.63
CA VAL A 231 20.12 47.82 -26.78
C VAL A 231 18.88 46.92 -26.69
N GLY A 232 18.75 46.11 -25.63
CA GLY A 232 17.76 45.03 -25.54
C GLY A 232 18.29 43.78 -26.25
N GLY A 233 18.69 42.77 -25.48
CA GLY A 233 19.49 41.61 -25.90
C GLY A 233 18.90 40.80 -27.06
N LYS A 234 19.78 40.22 -27.89
CA LYS A 234 19.48 39.52 -29.16
C LYS A 234 19.29 38.00 -29.01
N CYS A 235 18.58 37.56 -27.97
CA CYS A 235 18.24 36.15 -27.76
C CYS A 235 16.74 36.03 -27.48
N ASP A 236 15.94 36.50 -28.42
CA ASP A 236 14.47 36.56 -28.34
C ASP A 236 13.81 35.71 -29.44
N ALA A 237 14.59 35.11 -30.34
CA ALA A 237 14.13 34.17 -31.37
C ALA A 237 14.91 32.85 -31.33
N PHE A 238 14.24 31.72 -31.65
CA PHE A 238 14.84 30.39 -31.51
C PHE A 238 16.01 30.16 -32.48
N ASP A 239 16.02 30.84 -33.63
CA ASP A 239 17.07 30.77 -34.66
C ASP A 239 18.38 31.45 -34.25
N GLU A 240 18.37 32.25 -33.17
CA GLU A 240 19.55 32.88 -32.59
C GLU A 240 20.38 31.92 -31.72
N TYR A 241 19.79 30.80 -31.29
CA TYR A 241 20.44 29.77 -30.48
C TYR A 241 21.18 28.78 -31.37
N VAL A 242 22.34 29.17 -31.90
CA VAL A 242 23.09 28.38 -32.88
C VAL A 242 24.12 27.41 -32.28
N GLN A 243 24.53 27.62 -31.03
CA GLN A 243 25.54 26.79 -30.37
C GLN A 243 24.88 25.60 -29.67
N GLN A 244 25.20 24.37 -30.09
CA GLN A 244 24.83 23.17 -29.33
C GLN A 244 25.84 22.93 -28.21
N ILE A 245 25.35 22.72 -26.99
CA ILE A 245 26.18 22.50 -25.79
C ILE A 245 25.98 21.12 -25.13
N GLY A 246 25.08 20.30 -25.69
CA GLY A 246 24.85 18.92 -25.28
C GLY A 246 23.56 18.34 -25.84
N ILE A 247 23.21 17.14 -25.37
CA ILE A 247 21.97 16.43 -25.67
C ILE A 247 21.24 16.18 -24.35
N ILE A 248 20.02 16.68 -24.22
CA ILE A 248 19.13 16.37 -23.10
C ILE A 248 18.36 15.09 -23.46
N GLN A 249 18.49 14.07 -22.63
CA GLN A 249 17.89 12.75 -22.79
C GLN A 249 16.86 12.53 -21.67
N ILE A 250 15.57 12.59 -21.99
CA ILE A 250 14.46 12.46 -21.04
C ILE A 250 13.94 11.03 -21.06
N TYR A 251 14.30 10.24 -20.04
CA TYR A 251 13.82 8.89 -19.84
C TYR A 251 12.42 8.87 -19.21
N THR A 252 11.68 7.79 -19.45
CA THR A 252 10.40 7.54 -18.79
C THR A 252 10.30 6.10 -18.31
N VAL A 253 9.57 5.88 -17.22
CA VAL A 253 9.30 4.54 -16.67
C VAL A 253 7.81 4.23 -16.73
N ARG A 254 7.48 2.97 -17.01
CA ARG A 254 6.13 2.41 -16.97
C ARG A 254 6.10 1.10 -16.23
N LEU A 255 5.05 0.87 -15.46
CA LEU A 255 4.71 -0.45 -14.95
C LEU A 255 3.74 -1.13 -15.89
N CYS A 256 3.94 -2.42 -16.13
CA CYS A 256 3.15 -3.19 -17.08
C CYS A 256 2.76 -4.55 -16.51
N SER A 257 1.53 -4.98 -16.78
CA SER A 257 1.08 -6.33 -16.46
C SER A 257 1.73 -7.35 -17.41
N PRO A 258 2.21 -8.50 -16.91
CA PRO A 258 2.75 -9.58 -17.74
C PRO A 258 1.66 -10.37 -18.48
N PHE A 259 0.38 -10.21 -18.11
CA PHE A 259 -0.74 -10.94 -18.69
C PHE A 259 -1.37 -10.23 -19.91
N LEU A 260 -1.08 -8.95 -20.09
CA LEU A 260 -1.45 -8.19 -21.27
C LEU A 260 -0.24 -8.12 -22.20
N GLN A 261 -0.44 -7.84 -23.49
CA GLN A 261 0.68 -7.54 -24.39
C GLN A 261 1.51 -6.39 -23.78
N PRO A 262 2.74 -6.64 -23.31
CA PRO A 262 3.37 -5.76 -22.32
C PRO A 262 3.47 -4.33 -22.82
N CYS A 263 2.86 -3.40 -22.07
CA CYS A 263 3.05 -1.96 -22.22
C CYS A 263 2.61 -1.34 -23.58
N ALA A 264 1.76 -1.99 -24.37
CA ALA A 264 1.31 -1.45 -25.66
C ALA A 264 0.23 -0.36 -25.49
N ASP A 265 -0.80 -0.65 -24.69
CA ASP A 265 -2.01 0.20 -24.56
C ASP A 265 -2.30 0.66 -23.12
N ASN A 266 -1.92 -0.14 -22.10
CA ASN A 266 -2.15 0.16 -20.69
C ASN A 266 -0.81 0.20 -19.92
N TYR A 267 -0.57 1.29 -19.19
CA TYR A 267 0.59 1.47 -18.34
C TYR A 267 0.19 2.10 -17.01
N PHE A 268 0.91 1.75 -15.94
CA PHE A 268 0.57 2.12 -14.58
C PHE A 268 1.71 2.90 -13.92
N THR A 269 1.36 3.81 -12.99
CA THR A 269 2.31 4.54 -12.13
C THR A 269 2.39 3.97 -10.72
N ALA A 270 1.52 3.03 -10.40
CA ALA A 270 1.49 2.36 -9.13
C ALA A 270 1.04 0.91 -9.30
N VAL A 271 1.33 0.09 -8.31
CA VAL A 271 0.91 -1.32 -8.25
C VAL A 271 0.44 -1.64 -6.84
N THR A 272 -0.45 -2.60 -6.67
CA THR A 272 -0.82 -3.13 -5.34
C THR A 272 -0.06 -4.41 -5.00
N PRO A 273 0.02 -4.79 -3.72
CA PRO A 273 0.57 -6.08 -3.31
C PRO A 273 -0.05 -7.27 -4.04
N GLY A 274 0.73 -8.35 -4.20
CA GLY A 274 0.31 -9.58 -4.88
C GLY A 274 0.18 -9.48 -6.42
N GLN A 275 0.12 -8.27 -6.98
CA GLN A 275 0.04 -8.09 -8.44
C GLN A 275 1.41 -8.29 -9.08
N LYS A 276 1.43 -9.12 -10.12
CA LYS A 276 2.61 -9.35 -10.95
C LYS A 276 2.79 -8.19 -11.92
N PHE A 277 4.00 -7.65 -12.00
CA PHE A 277 4.30 -6.56 -12.92
C PHE A 277 5.72 -6.64 -13.48
N SER A 278 5.97 -5.86 -14.52
CA SER A 278 7.27 -5.61 -15.13
C SER A 278 7.54 -4.12 -15.15
N VAL A 279 8.82 -3.74 -15.13
CA VAL A 279 9.28 -2.36 -15.23
C VAL A 279 9.86 -2.14 -16.62
N ARG A 280 9.29 -1.20 -17.37
CA ARG A 280 9.79 -0.77 -18.67
C ARG A 280 10.39 0.62 -18.54
N VAL A 281 11.65 0.75 -18.94
CA VAL A 281 12.35 2.02 -19.12
C VAL A 281 12.31 2.34 -20.61
N ASP A 282 11.62 3.40 -21.02
CA ASP A 282 11.69 3.89 -22.39
C ASP A 282 12.98 4.66 -22.60
N CYS A 283 13.66 4.33 -23.68
CA CYS A 283 14.96 4.91 -24.01
C CYS A 283 14.78 6.09 -24.97
N PRO A 284 15.36 7.27 -24.66
CA PRO A 284 15.40 8.38 -25.59
C PRO A 284 16.13 7.99 -26.89
N PRO A 285 15.77 8.59 -28.04
CA PRO A 285 16.51 8.43 -29.29
C PRO A 285 18.02 8.60 -29.12
N GLY A 286 18.80 7.61 -29.55
CA GLY A 286 20.27 7.60 -29.48
C GLY A 286 20.88 7.38 -28.09
N ALA A 287 20.08 7.09 -27.05
CA ALA A 287 20.60 6.99 -25.68
C ALA A 287 20.99 5.56 -25.25
N CYS A 288 20.18 4.56 -25.55
CA CYS A 288 20.42 3.18 -25.12
C CYS A 288 21.21 2.35 -26.15
N GLU A 289 22.12 1.52 -25.65
CA GLU A 289 22.94 0.62 -26.46
C GLU A 289 22.22 -0.71 -26.78
N PHE A 290 22.54 -1.30 -27.94
CA PHE A 290 22.05 -2.62 -28.35
C PHE A 290 22.85 -3.75 -27.67
N ASN A 291 22.78 -3.86 -26.35
CA ASN A 291 23.48 -4.86 -25.55
C ASN A 291 22.63 -5.33 -24.36
N LEU A 292 23.18 -6.26 -23.57
CA LEU A 292 22.58 -6.78 -22.34
C LEU A 292 23.14 -6.12 -21.08
N ASP A 293 23.87 -5.01 -21.18
CA ASP A 293 24.59 -4.43 -20.03
C ASP A 293 23.69 -3.53 -19.18
N SER A 294 22.50 -3.20 -19.66
CA SER A 294 21.53 -2.41 -18.89
C SER A 294 21.12 -3.10 -17.57
N ARG A 295 21.01 -2.31 -16.50
CA ARG A 295 20.68 -2.74 -15.14
C ARG A 295 19.64 -1.82 -14.50
N LEU A 296 18.90 -2.36 -13.53
CA LEU A 296 17.85 -1.65 -12.80
C LEU A 296 18.00 -1.88 -11.30
N LYS A 297 17.77 -0.84 -10.50
CA LYS A 297 17.51 -0.93 -9.07
C LYS A 297 16.23 -0.16 -8.76
N VAL A 298 15.35 -0.79 -7.99
CA VAL A 298 14.20 -0.12 -7.39
C VAL A 298 14.59 0.25 -5.97
N VAL A 299 14.55 1.53 -5.63
CA VAL A 299 15.08 2.04 -4.37
C VAL A 299 13.93 2.63 -3.55
N ALA A 300 13.73 2.11 -2.35
CA ALA A 300 12.72 2.64 -1.44
C ALA A 300 13.08 4.07 -1.02
N ILE A 301 12.11 4.98 -1.14
CA ILE A 301 12.24 6.36 -0.65
C ILE A 301 11.93 6.32 0.86
N ALA A 302 12.96 6.17 1.68
CA ALA A 302 12.79 6.16 3.14
C ALA A 302 12.52 7.59 3.64
N ASP A 303 11.25 7.88 3.92
CA ASP A 303 10.69 9.14 4.44
C ASP A 303 10.91 10.41 3.60
N ALA A 304 10.01 11.38 3.76
CA ALA A 304 10.04 12.70 3.10
C ALA A 304 11.36 13.49 3.34
N SER A 305 12.16 13.10 4.34
CA SER A 305 13.51 13.64 4.60
C SER A 305 14.55 13.19 3.56
N ARG A 306 14.29 12.10 2.82
CA ARG A 306 15.03 11.66 1.62
C ARG A 306 14.42 12.15 0.31
N HIS A 307 13.57 13.19 0.32
CA HIS A 307 13.53 14.12 -0.82
C HIS A 307 14.88 14.88 -0.89
N GLY A 308 15.97 14.12 -0.96
CA GLY A 308 17.34 14.53 -0.85
C GLY A 308 17.87 14.74 -2.25
N SER A 309 18.28 15.98 -2.50
CA SER A 309 18.97 16.46 -3.70
C SER A 309 19.80 15.41 -4.43
N ALA A 310 20.53 14.53 -3.73
CA ALA A 310 21.40 13.48 -4.26
C ALA A 310 20.80 12.54 -5.33
N PHE A 311 19.52 12.17 -5.25
CA PHE A 311 18.86 11.30 -6.28
C PHE A 311 18.33 12.10 -7.47
N ASN A 312 18.18 13.40 -7.30
CA ASN A 312 17.76 14.33 -8.33
C ASN A 312 18.97 15.02 -8.98
N LEU A 313 20.20 14.78 -8.50
CA LEU A 313 21.41 15.31 -9.12
C LEU A 313 21.59 14.75 -10.54
N PRO A 314 22.32 15.48 -11.41
CA PRO A 314 22.72 14.95 -12.70
C PRO A 314 23.55 13.68 -12.61
N SER A 315 23.43 12.80 -13.61
CA SER A 315 24.15 11.53 -13.65
C SER A 315 25.69 11.65 -13.62
N TRP A 316 26.22 12.82 -13.98
CA TRP A 316 27.66 13.10 -14.04
C TRP A 316 28.22 13.70 -12.74
N THR A 317 27.38 14.02 -11.74
CA THR A 317 27.86 14.61 -10.49
C THR A 317 28.59 13.57 -9.63
N THR A 318 29.91 13.73 -9.49
CA THR A 318 30.78 12.83 -8.71
C THR A 318 31.31 13.43 -7.42
N THR A 319 31.25 14.75 -7.26
CA THR A 319 31.80 15.50 -6.12
C THR A 319 31.00 16.79 -5.86
N PRO A 320 30.81 17.22 -4.60
CA PRO A 320 31.24 16.58 -3.35
C PRO A 320 30.34 15.42 -2.91
N ILE A 321 29.17 15.23 -3.53
CA ILE A 321 28.21 14.17 -3.24
C ILE A 321 27.96 13.40 -4.53
N ALA A 322 28.15 12.07 -4.51
CA ALA A 322 27.86 11.21 -5.66
C ALA A 322 26.34 11.06 -5.87
N HIS A 323 25.92 10.81 -7.11
CA HIS A 323 24.51 10.53 -7.42
C HIS A 323 23.97 9.35 -6.58
N GLY A 324 22.81 9.53 -5.94
CA GLY A 324 22.23 8.59 -4.97
C GLY A 324 22.03 7.17 -5.52
N CYS A 325 21.61 7.05 -6.79
CA CYS A 325 21.42 5.76 -7.46
C CYS A 325 22.63 4.82 -7.50
N HIS A 326 23.86 5.33 -7.47
CA HIS A 326 25.03 4.46 -7.52
C HIS A 326 25.19 3.63 -6.24
N GLY A 327 25.19 4.32 -5.09
CA GLY A 327 25.33 3.72 -3.76
C GLY A 327 24.04 3.13 -3.19
N ALA A 328 22.89 3.38 -3.83
CA ALA A 328 21.62 2.82 -3.41
C ALA A 328 21.58 1.30 -3.60
N SER A 329 20.97 0.62 -2.62
CA SER A 329 20.63 -0.79 -2.68
C SER A 329 19.23 -0.97 -3.27
N HIS A 330 19.04 -2.06 -4.01
CA HIS A 330 17.70 -2.49 -4.42
C HIS A 330 16.87 -2.83 -3.17
N THR A 331 15.59 -2.47 -3.18
CA THR A 331 14.67 -2.67 -2.06
C THR A 331 14.49 -4.16 -1.75
N ASP A 332 14.48 -4.48 -0.46
CA ASP A 332 14.16 -5.80 0.05
C ASP A 332 12.67 -6.18 -0.12
N MET A 333 11.80 -5.21 -0.45
CA MET A 333 10.39 -5.42 -0.78
C MET A 333 10.17 -6.03 -2.18
N LEU A 334 11.22 -6.11 -3.01
CA LEU A 334 11.21 -6.82 -4.28
C LEU A 334 12.29 -7.91 -4.26
N PRO A 335 12.13 -8.96 -3.43
CA PRO A 335 13.16 -9.96 -3.24
C PRO A 335 13.32 -10.87 -4.46
N THR A 336 12.26 -11.03 -5.28
CA THR A 336 12.29 -11.84 -6.49
C THR A 336 11.55 -11.17 -7.66
N PRO A 337 12.11 -11.21 -8.87
CA PRO A 337 13.48 -11.61 -9.20
C PRO A 337 14.53 -10.62 -8.65
N ALA A 338 15.65 -11.15 -8.17
CA ALA A 338 16.76 -10.35 -7.63
C ALA A 338 17.42 -9.50 -8.74
N THR A 339 17.31 -8.18 -8.69
CA THR A 339 17.76 -7.31 -9.78
C THR A 339 19.28 -7.10 -9.78
N CYS A 340 19.77 -6.36 -8.77
CA CYS A 340 21.14 -5.88 -8.58
C CYS A 340 21.36 -5.58 -7.10
N TYR A 341 22.08 -6.44 -6.38
CA TYR A 341 22.46 -6.18 -4.98
C TYR A 341 23.67 -5.23 -4.88
N SER A 342 24.51 -5.19 -5.92
CA SER A 342 25.61 -4.25 -6.10
C SER A 342 25.82 -3.94 -7.59
N PRO A 343 26.60 -2.90 -7.96
CA PRO A 343 26.97 -2.64 -9.36
C PRO A 343 27.58 -3.84 -10.09
N THR A 344 28.31 -4.69 -9.35
CA THR A 344 28.98 -5.91 -9.80
C THR A 344 28.14 -7.19 -9.70
N ASN A 345 27.00 -7.17 -8.99
CA ASN A 345 26.19 -8.36 -8.70
C ASN A 345 24.73 -8.13 -9.10
N CYS A 346 24.48 -8.33 -10.39
CA CYS A 346 23.19 -8.17 -11.02
C CYS A 346 22.80 -9.44 -11.79
N THR A 347 21.55 -9.88 -11.66
CA THR A 347 21.05 -11.07 -12.37
C THR A 347 20.09 -10.73 -13.50
N LEU A 348 19.51 -9.53 -13.52
CA LEU A 348 18.56 -9.09 -14.54
C LEU A 348 19.15 -8.05 -15.49
N HIS A 349 18.80 -8.17 -16.76
CA HIS A 349 19.13 -7.21 -17.80
C HIS A 349 17.90 -6.80 -18.60
N GLY A 350 17.92 -5.58 -19.14
CA GLY A 350 16.80 -4.99 -19.88
C GLY A 350 16.58 -5.51 -21.30
N GLY A 351 17.42 -6.44 -21.77
CA GLY A 351 17.40 -6.97 -23.14
C GLY A 351 18.13 -6.08 -24.16
N TYR A 352 18.18 -6.54 -25.43
CA TYR A 352 18.96 -5.90 -26.50
C TYR A 352 18.33 -4.64 -27.10
N ARG A 353 17.03 -4.41 -26.90
CA ARG A 353 16.28 -3.31 -27.54
C ARG A 353 16.88 -1.92 -27.25
N GLN A 354 16.80 -0.99 -28.21
CA GLN A 354 17.29 0.39 -28.05
C GLN A 354 16.17 1.42 -27.87
N ASP A 355 14.93 1.07 -28.21
CA ASP A 355 13.74 1.89 -27.96
C ASP A 355 13.28 1.80 -26.50
N ARG A 356 13.59 0.69 -25.82
CA ARG A 356 13.23 0.44 -24.43
C ARG A 356 14.07 -0.67 -23.80
N LYS A 357 14.10 -0.70 -22.48
CA LYS A 357 14.61 -1.80 -21.66
C LYS A 357 13.52 -2.32 -20.75
N GLU A 358 13.35 -3.63 -20.66
CA GLU A 358 12.26 -4.26 -19.91
C GLU A 358 12.82 -5.24 -18.87
N PHE A 359 12.32 -5.13 -17.64
CA PHE A 359 12.76 -5.92 -16.49
C PHE A 359 11.57 -6.63 -15.87
N GLY A 360 11.74 -7.90 -15.48
CA GLY A 360 10.67 -8.71 -14.89
C GLY A 360 9.65 -9.24 -15.90
N LEU A 361 10.07 -9.52 -17.15
CA LEU A 361 9.22 -10.18 -18.14
C LEU A 361 9.49 -11.70 -18.24
N PRO A 362 8.44 -12.52 -18.46
CA PRO A 362 8.56 -13.97 -18.57
C PRO A 362 9.23 -14.47 -19.86
N ALA A 363 9.57 -13.60 -20.82
CA ALA A 363 10.12 -13.99 -22.12
C ALA A 363 11.46 -14.76 -22.05
N ASN A 364 12.16 -14.73 -20.90
CA ASN A 364 13.39 -15.49 -20.65
C ASN A 364 13.26 -16.48 -19.46
N GLY A 365 12.05 -16.88 -19.07
CA GLY A 365 11.84 -17.79 -17.93
C GLY A 365 12.05 -17.16 -16.55
N THR A 366 12.15 -15.83 -16.47
CA THR A 366 12.27 -15.08 -15.22
C THR A 366 10.89 -14.74 -14.66
N PRO A 367 10.64 -14.88 -13.34
CA PRO A 367 9.36 -14.48 -12.73
C PRO A 367 9.16 -12.96 -12.85
N ALA A 368 7.89 -12.54 -12.97
CA ALA A 368 7.51 -11.13 -12.87
C ALA A 368 7.77 -10.59 -11.44
N TYR A 369 7.94 -9.27 -11.30
CA TYR A 369 8.04 -8.66 -9.99
C TYR A 369 6.74 -8.81 -9.22
N VAL A 370 6.86 -9.10 -7.92
CA VAL A 370 5.77 -9.05 -6.95
C VAL A 370 6.32 -8.39 -5.69
N PHE A 371 5.60 -7.40 -5.17
CA PHE A 371 5.97 -6.75 -3.92
C PHE A 371 5.67 -7.64 -2.72
N ASP A 372 6.62 -7.69 -1.80
CA ASP A 372 6.50 -8.31 -0.48
C ASP A 372 6.79 -7.26 0.60
N ALA A 373 5.74 -6.56 1.04
CA ALA A 373 5.86 -5.34 1.84
C ALA A 373 6.12 -5.58 3.33
N GLY A 374 6.06 -6.82 3.82
CA GLY A 374 6.17 -7.17 5.24
C GLY A 374 6.08 -8.67 5.50
N TRP A 375 5.75 -9.07 6.73
CA TRP A 375 5.66 -10.51 7.07
C TRP A 375 4.22 -11.01 7.25
N THR A 376 3.43 -10.31 8.06
CA THR A 376 2.02 -10.65 8.30
C THR A 376 1.15 -10.23 7.12
N ASP A 377 -0.06 -10.79 7.01
CA ASP A 377 -0.99 -10.43 5.93
C ASP A 377 -1.28 -8.94 5.88
N HIS A 378 -1.47 -8.30 7.05
CA HIS A 378 -1.70 -6.87 7.13
C HIS A 378 -0.51 -6.07 6.58
N GLU A 379 0.70 -6.37 7.04
CA GLU A 379 1.91 -5.67 6.55
C GLU A 379 2.15 -5.90 5.05
N LYS A 380 1.78 -7.07 4.53
CA LYS A 380 1.92 -7.42 3.11
C LYS A 380 0.89 -6.74 2.23
N LEU A 381 -0.37 -6.71 2.66
CA LEU A 381 -1.51 -6.40 1.79
C LEU A 381 -2.19 -5.07 2.13
N ASN A 382 -2.30 -4.71 3.41
CA ASN A 382 -3.22 -3.69 3.92
C ASN A 382 -2.55 -2.60 4.77
N PHE A 383 -1.22 -2.47 4.70
CA PHE A 383 -0.41 -1.49 5.45
C PHE A 383 -0.91 -0.04 5.33
N ASN A 384 -0.54 0.81 6.29
CA ASN A 384 -1.21 2.09 6.50
C ASN A 384 -1.03 3.14 5.39
N SER A 385 0.11 3.22 4.73
CA SER A 385 0.41 4.29 3.76
C SER A 385 1.14 3.81 2.52
N ALA A 386 0.86 4.43 1.37
CA ALA A 386 1.57 4.12 0.13
C ALA A 386 3.09 4.24 0.28
N LYS A 387 3.83 3.31 -0.33
CA LYS A 387 5.30 3.32 -0.32
C LYS A 387 5.79 3.79 -1.68
N GLU A 388 6.72 4.75 -1.70
CA GLU A 388 7.27 5.30 -2.94
C GLU A 388 8.65 4.74 -3.27
N PHE A 389 8.92 4.58 -4.57
CA PHE A 389 10.16 3.98 -5.06
C PHE A 389 10.75 4.77 -6.21
N ASP A 390 12.04 5.05 -6.10
CA ASP A 390 12.85 5.58 -7.18
C ASP A 390 13.35 4.46 -8.08
N VAL A 391 13.38 4.74 -9.39
CA VAL A 391 13.88 3.82 -10.39
C VAL A 391 15.25 4.28 -10.85
N CYS A 392 16.27 3.57 -10.40
CA CYS A 392 17.65 3.80 -10.75
C CYS A 392 18.05 2.88 -11.90
N PHE A 393 18.57 3.45 -12.96
CA PHE A 393 18.90 2.74 -14.19
C PHE A 393 20.35 2.97 -14.57
N CYS A 394 20.95 1.92 -15.11
CA CYS A 394 22.22 1.98 -15.80
C CYS A 394 22.01 1.43 -17.21
N HIS A 395 22.42 2.19 -18.21
CA HIS A 395 22.26 1.85 -19.63
C HIS A 395 23.46 1.10 -20.23
N GLY A 396 24.61 1.11 -19.54
CA GLY A 396 25.85 0.43 -19.91
C GLY A 396 27.01 0.78 -18.95
N SER A 397 28.09 -0.01 -18.95
CA SER A 397 29.29 0.22 -18.10
C SER A 397 28.96 0.45 -16.61
N CYS A 398 28.10 -0.39 -16.04
CA CYS A 398 27.48 -0.19 -14.73
C CYS A 398 28.43 -0.26 -13.54
N GLU A 399 29.69 -0.63 -13.75
CA GLU A 399 30.75 -0.57 -12.76
C GLU A 399 31.20 0.87 -12.46
N THR A 400 30.88 1.82 -13.33
CA THR A 400 31.24 3.23 -13.16
C THR A 400 30.17 3.98 -12.37
N SER A 401 30.60 4.89 -11.49
CA SER A 401 29.68 5.64 -10.62
C SER A 401 28.76 6.60 -11.38
N THR A 402 29.20 7.11 -12.53
CA THR A 402 28.46 8.04 -13.39
C THR A 402 27.47 7.37 -14.36
N SER A 403 27.45 6.04 -14.40
CA SER A 403 26.51 5.29 -15.25
C SER A 403 25.13 5.08 -14.61
N TRP A 404 24.98 5.32 -13.30
CA TRP A 404 23.73 5.13 -12.56
C TRP A 404 23.00 6.46 -12.35
N PHE A 405 21.74 6.52 -12.74
CA PHE A 405 20.92 7.72 -12.62
C PHE A 405 19.44 7.38 -12.46
N LYS A 406 18.66 8.33 -11.96
CA LYS A 406 17.21 8.18 -11.80
C LYS A 406 16.50 8.35 -13.15
N VAL A 407 15.59 7.44 -13.47
CA VAL A 407 14.79 7.46 -14.72
C VAL A 407 13.29 7.59 -14.49
N GLY A 408 12.84 7.52 -13.23
CA GLY A 408 11.44 7.68 -12.87
C GLY A 408 11.16 7.30 -11.42
N GLN A 409 9.88 7.31 -11.08
CA GLN A 409 9.36 6.95 -9.76
C GLN A 409 8.01 6.24 -9.93
N PHE A 410 7.69 5.33 -9.03
CA PHE A 410 6.37 4.71 -8.92
C PHE A 410 6.04 4.39 -7.46
N SER A 411 4.81 3.99 -7.17
CA SER A 411 4.36 3.68 -5.81
C SER A 411 3.76 2.27 -5.66
N LEU A 412 3.82 1.75 -4.44
CA LEU A 412 3.08 0.58 -3.98
C LEU A 412 1.89 1.04 -3.14
N HIS A 413 0.68 0.73 -3.58
CA HIS A 413 -0.56 1.11 -2.89
C HIS A 413 -1.18 -0.09 -2.15
N PRO A 414 -1.50 0.03 -0.85
CA PRO A 414 -2.13 -1.04 -0.09
C PRO A 414 -3.60 -1.23 -0.49
N PHE A 415 -4.12 -2.45 -0.31
CA PHE A 415 -5.56 -2.70 -0.37
C PHE A 415 -6.22 -2.30 0.95
N ARG A 416 -6.38 -1.00 1.21
CA ARG A 416 -7.05 -0.58 2.46
C ARG A 416 -8.57 -0.56 2.27
N PRO A 417 -9.35 -1.30 3.07
CA PRO A 417 -10.79 -1.18 3.02
C PRO A 417 -11.23 0.21 3.52
N SER A 418 -12.39 0.67 3.04
CA SER A 418 -13.07 1.89 3.51
C SER A 418 -14.32 1.50 4.27
N SER A 419 -14.66 2.24 5.34
CA SER A 419 -15.77 1.93 6.25
C SER A 419 -17.16 1.91 5.61
N GLY A 420 -17.32 2.56 4.45
CA GLY A 420 -18.53 2.54 3.65
C GLY A 420 -18.47 3.54 2.49
N TYR A 421 -19.64 3.80 1.90
CA TYR A 421 -19.85 4.86 0.92
C TYR A 421 -20.80 5.93 1.46
N ALA A 422 -20.42 7.20 1.32
CA ALA A 422 -21.33 8.33 1.53
C ALA A 422 -21.85 8.82 0.16
N PHE A 423 -23.09 9.30 0.09
CA PHE A 423 -23.59 10.06 -1.05
C PHE A 423 -23.91 11.49 -0.61
N TYR A 424 -23.54 12.49 -1.42
CA TYR A 424 -23.99 13.88 -1.20
C TYR A 424 -25.23 14.16 -2.07
N GLY A 425 -26.38 14.29 -1.40
CA GLY A 425 -27.73 14.61 -1.89
C GLY A 425 -28.72 14.72 -0.71
N ASP A 426 -30.01 15.01 -0.95
CA ASP A 426 -31.00 15.35 0.12
C ASP A 426 -31.39 14.19 1.06
N THR A 427 -30.87 12.98 0.86
CA THR A 427 -30.98 11.85 1.81
C THR A 427 -29.65 11.11 1.84
N VAL A 428 -28.92 11.21 2.96
CA VAL A 428 -27.69 10.45 3.19
C VAL A 428 -28.09 8.99 3.45
N GLU A 429 -28.05 8.15 2.41
CA GLU A 429 -28.05 6.69 2.57
C GLU A 429 -26.59 6.21 2.61
N GLU A 430 -26.03 6.05 3.81
CA GLU A 430 -24.70 5.47 3.98
C GLU A 430 -24.78 3.94 3.87
N TYR A 431 -24.08 3.35 2.89
CA TYR A 431 -23.92 1.91 2.82
C TYR A 431 -22.65 1.50 3.59
N ALA A 432 -22.87 0.88 4.75
CA ALA A 432 -21.78 0.39 5.59
C ALA A 432 -21.04 -0.78 4.93
N PHE A 433 -19.77 -0.93 5.28
CA PHE A 433 -18.95 -2.07 4.87
C PHE A 433 -19.59 -3.41 5.28
N LEU A 434 -19.42 -4.45 4.45
CA LEU A 434 -19.88 -5.82 4.72
C LEU A 434 -19.20 -6.37 5.98
N ARG A 435 -19.94 -6.39 7.09
CA ARG A 435 -19.40 -6.72 8.43
C ARG A 435 -20.22 -7.73 9.22
N TYR A 436 -21.51 -7.89 8.92
CA TYR A 436 -22.41 -8.71 9.75
C TYR A 436 -23.09 -9.78 8.91
N VAL A 437 -23.33 -10.93 9.53
CA VAL A 437 -24.15 -11.99 8.96
C VAL A 437 -25.57 -11.47 8.67
N ASN A 438 -26.13 -11.87 7.54
CA ASN A 438 -27.47 -11.53 7.06
C ASN A 438 -27.77 -10.01 7.02
N ARG A 439 -26.73 -9.18 6.98
CA ARG A 439 -26.86 -7.75 6.74
C ARG A 439 -26.19 -7.36 5.43
N ASN A 440 -26.94 -6.65 4.62
CA ASN A 440 -26.45 -6.02 3.40
C ASN A 440 -25.32 -5.03 3.72
N GLY A 441 -24.21 -5.12 2.99
CA GLY A 441 -23.11 -4.15 3.06
C GLY A 441 -22.29 -4.11 1.78
N THR A 442 -21.43 -3.10 1.65
CA THR A 442 -20.56 -2.94 0.48
C THR A 442 -19.16 -3.48 0.74
N LEU A 443 -18.47 -3.91 -0.32
CA LEU A 443 -17.02 -4.09 -0.29
C LEU A 443 -16.40 -2.87 -0.98
N THR A 444 -15.61 -2.11 -0.24
CA THR A 444 -15.06 -0.81 -0.68
C THR A 444 -13.60 -0.68 -0.31
N PHE A 445 -12.76 -0.27 -1.26
CA PHE A 445 -11.33 -0.05 -1.04
C PHE A 445 -10.94 1.39 -1.38
N ASN A 446 -9.98 1.92 -0.63
CA ASN A 446 -9.41 3.25 -0.88
C ASN A 446 -8.44 3.19 -2.07
N ARG A 447 -8.54 4.19 -2.93
CA ARG A 447 -7.61 4.49 -4.03
C ARG A 447 -6.80 5.71 -3.60
N TRP A 448 -5.48 5.53 -3.46
CA TRP A 448 -4.58 6.58 -2.98
C TRP A 448 -4.57 7.81 -3.91
N LEU A 449 -4.85 8.98 -3.33
CA LEU A 449 -5.39 10.18 -4.01
C LEU A 449 -4.39 11.23 -4.49
N ASN A 450 -3.09 11.08 -4.24
CA ASN A 450 -2.12 12.07 -4.76
C ASN A 450 -1.91 11.97 -6.27
N HIS A 451 -2.73 11.18 -6.93
CA HIS A 451 -2.67 10.90 -8.34
C HIS A 451 -3.90 11.49 -9.03
N THR A 452 -3.69 12.42 -9.95
CA THR A 452 -4.73 12.97 -10.83
C THR A 452 -5.55 11.84 -11.47
N SER A 453 -6.81 12.08 -11.83
CA SER A 453 -7.77 11.09 -12.38
C SER A 453 -7.24 10.14 -13.48
N ASP A 454 -6.13 10.47 -14.12
CA ASP A 454 -5.57 9.73 -15.26
C ASP A 454 -4.43 8.77 -14.88
N GLN A 455 -3.98 8.75 -13.62
CA GLN A 455 -2.89 7.86 -13.16
C GLN A 455 -3.47 6.53 -12.67
N MET A 456 -3.15 5.45 -13.38
CA MET A 456 -3.68 4.11 -13.10
C MET A 456 -2.80 3.34 -12.10
N THR A 457 -3.42 2.70 -11.11
CA THR A 457 -2.78 1.73 -10.21
C THR A 457 -3.13 0.32 -10.66
N LEU A 458 -2.14 -0.50 -10.97
CA LEU A 458 -2.36 -1.93 -11.25
C LEU A 458 -2.84 -2.63 -9.98
N GLY A 459 -4.05 -3.15 -10.00
CA GLY A 459 -4.76 -3.71 -8.86
C GLY A 459 -5.93 -2.87 -8.37
N LEU A 460 -5.98 -1.57 -8.68
CA LEU A 460 -7.07 -0.67 -8.28
C LEU A 460 -7.60 0.13 -9.49
N GLN A 461 -7.57 -0.48 -10.68
CA GLN A 461 -8.30 -0.02 -11.85
C GLN A 461 -9.74 -0.54 -11.88
N ASP A 462 -10.60 0.14 -12.62
CA ASP A 462 -11.99 -0.27 -12.81
C ASP A 462 -12.10 -1.66 -13.48
N ASN A 463 -13.23 -2.32 -13.22
CA ASN A 463 -13.64 -3.63 -13.75
C ASN A 463 -12.94 -4.85 -13.16
N GLY A 464 -12.11 -4.70 -12.13
CA GLY A 464 -11.64 -5.84 -11.33
C GLY A 464 -12.80 -6.57 -10.64
N ILE A 465 -12.67 -7.87 -10.40
CA ILE A 465 -13.74 -8.71 -9.80
C ILE A 465 -13.25 -9.43 -8.55
N VAL A 466 -14.19 -9.79 -7.67
CA VAL A 466 -13.91 -10.47 -6.39
C VAL A 466 -14.54 -11.86 -6.30
N LYS A 467 -13.90 -12.71 -5.48
CA LYS A 467 -14.48 -13.90 -4.86
C LYS A 467 -14.42 -13.71 -3.35
N LEU A 468 -15.52 -13.99 -2.68
CA LEU A 468 -15.61 -13.97 -1.21
C LEU A 468 -15.72 -15.41 -0.73
N LEU A 469 -14.73 -15.85 0.04
CA LEU A 469 -14.57 -17.25 0.43
C LEU A 469 -14.47 -17.35 1.96
N SER A 470 -15.07 -18.40 2.53
CA SER A 470 -14.93 -18.73 3.96
C SER A 470 -13.49 -19.19 4.25
N ASP A 471 -12.88 -18.66 5.31
CA ASP A 471 -11.50 -18.94 5.72
C ASP A 471 -11.35 -18.95 7.25
N ASP A 472 -12.22 -19.69 7.94
CA ASP A 472 -12.27 -19.71 9.41
C ASP A 472 -10.95 -20.12 10.08
N ASP A 473 -10.09 -20.86 9.37
CA ASP A 473 -8.76 -21.28 9.84
C ASP A 473 -7.66 -20.25 9.50
N GLY A 474 -7.96 -19.18 8.75
CA GLY A 474 -7.01 -18.15 8.33
C GLY A 474 -5.87 -18.67 7.46
N SER A 475 -6.12 -19.72 6.66
CA SER A 475 -5.07 -20.51 5.97
C SER A 475 -5.06 -20.34 4.46
N MET A 476 -6.06 -19.67 3.88
CA MET A 476 -6.12 -19.44 2.44
C MET A 476 -4.87 -18.75 1.85
N THR A 477 -4.53 -19.11 0.62
CA THR A 477 -3.39 -18.55 -0.10
C THR A 477 -3.82 -18.03 -1.47
N ASP A 478 -2.90 -17.35 -2.18
CA ASP A 478 -3.12 -17.01 -3.59
C ASP A 478 -3.47 -18.25 -4.43
N THR A 479 -2.85 -19.40 -4.15
CA THR A 479 -3.16 -20.67 -4.84
C THR A 479 -4.60 -21.11 -4.63
N ASP A 480 -5.15 -20.90 -3.42
CA ASP A 480 -6.56 -21.15 -3.15
C ASP A 480 -7.46 -20.18 -3.92
N CYS A 481 -7.11 -18.89 -3.98
CA CYS A 481 -7.85 -17.90 -4.77
C CYS A 481 -7.91 -18.23 -6.27
N GLN A 482 -6.84 -18.81 -6.82
CA GLN A 482 -6.73 -19.22 -8.21
C GLN A 482 -7.59 -20.45 -8.52
N SER A 483 -7.63 -21.43 -7.60
CA SER A 483 -8.22 -22.75 -7.86
C SER A 483 -9.65 -22.92 -7.32
N ARG A 484 -10.02 -22.25 -6.23
CA ARG A 484 -11.34 -22.41 -5.63
C ARG A 484 -12.42 -21.63 -6.40
N PRO A 485 -13.62 -22.21 -6.57
CA PRO A 485 -14.78 -21.50 -7.09
C PRO A 485 -15.32 -20.52 -6.05
N TRP A 486 -16.27 -19.67 -6.45
CA TRP A 486 -17.03 -18.82 -5.54
C TRP A 486 -17.80 -19.66 -4.51
N ASP A 487 -17.84 -19.21 -3.25
CA ASP A 487 -18.62 -19.84 -2.18
C ASP A 487 -20.05 -19.26 -2.18
N THR A 488 -20.93 -19.88 -2.97
CA THR A 488 -22.32 -19.44 -3.11
C THR A 488 -23.17 -19.71 -1.87
N ASP A 489 -22.74 -20.61 -0.99
CA ASP A 489 -23.42 -20.82 0.27
C ASP A 489 -23.11 -19.68 1.24
N TYR A 490 -21.91 -19.09 1.15
CA TYR A 490 -21.47 -17.96 1.95
C TYR A 490 -21.97 -16.60 1.42
N VAL A 491 -21.85 -16.35 0.11
CA VAL A 491 -22.34 -15.13 -0.56
C VAL A 491 -23.16 -15.50 -1.81
N PRO A 492 -24.47 -15.73 -1.67
CA PRO A 492 -25.30 -16.30 -2.74
C PRO A 492 -25.38 -15.49 -4.04
N ALA A 493 -25.24 -14.16 -3.94
CA ALA A 493 -25.35 -13.28 -5.10
C ALA A 493 -24.08 -13.27 -5.99
N LEU A 494 -22.95 -13.77 -5.49
CA LEU A 494 -21.65 -13.62 -6.11
C LEU A 494 -21.10 -14.96 -6.61
N TYR A 495 -21.19 -15.18 -7.92
CA TYR A 495 -20.67 -16.37 -8.61
C TYR A 495 -20.19 -16.00 -10.01
N GLU A 496 -19.57 -16.94 -10.72
CA GLU A 496 -18.86 -16.68 -11.98
C GLU A 496 -19.64 -15.82 -12.99
N SER A 497 -20.92 -16.11 -13.23
CA SER A 497 -21.73 -15.36 -14.19
C SER A 497 -22.28 -14.01 -13.69
N THR A 498 -22.26 -13.76 -12.37
CA THR A 498 -22.68 -12.49 -11.77
C THR A 498 -21.52 -11.62 -11.31
N ALA A 499 -20.30 -12.17 -11.22
CA ALA A 499 -19.11 -11.47 -10.74
C ALA A 499 -18.84 -10.17 -11.51
N GLY A 500 -19.01 -10.19 -12.84
CA GLY A 500 -18.87 -8.99 -13.68
C GLY A 500 -19.89 -7.88 -13.38
N ARG A 501 -21.03 -8.23 -12.78
CA ARG A 501 -21.98 -7.23 -12.29
C ARG A 501 -21.42 -6.52 -11.08
N TYR A 502 -20.84 -7.25 -10.13
CA TYR A 502 -20.18 -6.77 -8.91
C TYR A 502 -18.73 -6.32 -9.13
N ARG A 503 -18.40 -5.79 -10.31
CA ARG A 503 -17.05 -5.34 -10.60
C ARG A 503 -16.70 -4.05 -9.84
N GLY A 504 -15.44 -3.86 -9.52
CA GLY A 504 -14.93 -2.67 -8.88
C GLY A 504 -15.11 -1.47 -9.79
N LEU A 505 -15.80 -0.44 -9.31
CA LEU A 505 -16.04 0.80 -10.03
C LEU A 505 -15.69 2.00 -9.16
N GLN A 506 -15.11 3.02 -9.78
CA GLN A 506 -14.93 4.34 -9.19
C GLN A 506 -16.25 5.11 -9.18
N HIS A 507 -16.57 5.76 -8.06
CA HIS A 507 -17.70 6.68 -8.00
C HIS A 507 -17.32 8.09 -8.46
N SER A 508 -18.27 8.74 -9.11
CA SER A 508 -18.10 10.10 -9.64
C SER A 508 -17.82 11.16 -8.57
N SER A 509 -18.51 11.14 -7.43
CA SER A 509 -18.32 12.09 -6.32
C SER A 509 -17.18 11.73 -5.34
N PHE A 510 -16.71 10.48 -5.37
CA PHE A 510 -15.70 9.96 -4.44
C PHE A 510 -14.66 9.20 -5.26
N PRO A 511 -13.81 9.92 -6.02
CA PRO A 511 -12.88 9.30 -6.96
C PRO A 511 -11.80 8.45 -6.27
N TYR A 512 -11.75 8.49 -4.95
CA TYR A 512 -10.79 7.81 -4.10
C TYR A 512 -11.30 6.52 -3.48
N GLN A 513 -12.51 6.09 -3.83
CA GLN A 513 -13.03 4.82 -3.38
C GLN A 513 -13.39 3.97 -4.60
N MET A 514 -13.15 2.68 -4.48
CA MET A 514 -13.61 1.66 -5.41
C MET A 514 -14.63 0.79 -4.69
N GLY A 515 -15.87 0.80 -5.18
CA GLY A 515 -16.95 -0.04 -4.65
C GLY A 515 -17.24 -1.23 -5.56
N PHE A 516 -17.58 -2.37 -4.96
CA PHE A 516 -18.02 -3.57 -5.67
C PHE A 516 -19.54 -3.70 -5.53
N THR A 517 -20.28 -3.28 -6.57
CA THR A 517 -21.76 -3.25 -6.61
C THR A 517 -22.28 -3.79 -7.93
N ASN A 518 -23.52 -4.27 -7.97
CA ASN A 518 -24.22 -4.75 -9.18
C ASN A 518 -24.75 -3.59 -10.06
N LYS A 519 -24.68 -2.34 -9.61
CA LYS A 519 -25.15 -1.20 -10.39
C LYS A 519 -24.20 -0.82 -11.51
N THR A 520 -24.77 -0.47 -12.66
CA THR A 520 -24.01 0.02 -13.82
C THR A 520 -23.77 1.52 -13.80
N ASN A 521 -24.46 2.27 -12.93
CA ASN A 521 -24.35 3.73 -12.85
C ASN A 521 -23.36 4.13 -11.73
N HIS A 522 -22.40 4.99 -12.06
CA HIS A 522 -21.28 5.39 -11.20
C HIS A 522 -21.68 6.35 -10.07
N SER A 523 -22.99 6.49 -9.84
CA SER A 523 -23.60 7.35 -8.82
C SER A 523 -24.52 6.59 -7.86
N ASP A 524 -24.69 5.27 -8.06
CA ASP A 524 -25.58 4.44 -7.26
C ASP A 524 -24.87 3.12 -6.94
N LEU A 525 -24.63 2.87 -5.67
CA LEU A 525 -24.02 1.62 -5.17
C LEU A 525 -24.98 0.85 -4.24
N SER A 526 -26.30 1.08 -4.36
CA SER A 526 -27.32 0.53 -3.45
C SER A 526 -27.38 -1.00 -3.44
N ASP A 527 -26.88 -1.65 -4.49
CA ASP A 527 -26.85 -3.10 -4.56
C ASP A 527 -25.63 -3.64 -3.82
N THR A 528 -25.92 -4.12 -2.61
CA THR A 528 -24.96 -4.60 -1.62
C THR A 528 -24.74 -6.12 -1.70
N LEU A 529 -23.73 -6.59 -1.00
CA LEU A 529 -23.43 -8.00 -0.76
C LEU A 529 -24.02 -8.43 0.59
N LEU A 530 -24.30 -9.73 0.71
CA LEU A 530 -24.86 -10.35 1.91
C LEU A 530 -24.04 -11.61 2.23
N ALA A 531 -23.46 -11.66 3.43
CA ALA A 531 -22.82 -12.86 3.96
C ALA A 531 -23.83 -13.64 4.81
N THR A 532 -24.02 -14.92 4.56
CA THR A 532 -25.04 -15.77 5.23
C THR A 532 -24.53 -16.47 6.48
N ARG A 533 -23.21 -16.50 6.68
CA ARG A 533 -22.55 -17.14 7.83
C ARG A 533 -21.54 -16.18 8.46
N ALA A 534 -21.39 -16.27 9.77
CA ALA A 534 -20.30 -15.62 10.50
C ALA A 534 -19.01 -16.43 10.36
N GLY A 535 -17.86 -15.77 10.39
CA GLY A 535 -16.58 -16.42 10.14
C GLY A 535 -15.49 -15.43 9.72
N ILE A 536 -14.31 -15.95 9.38
CA ILE A 536 -13.28 -15.16 8.70
C ILE A 536 -13.55 -15.26 7.19
N MET A 537 -13.64 -14.11 6.54
CA MET A 537 -13.80 -14.00 5.10
C MET A 537 -12.46 -13.65 4.46
N ALA A 538 -12.05 -14.46 3.49
CA ALA A 538 -10.97 -14.16 2.56
C ALA A 538 -11.53 -13.48 1.31
N VAL A 539 -10.94 -12.34 0.96
CA VAL A 539 -11.27 -11.60 -0.27
C VAL A 539 -10.20 -11.90 -1.31
N CYS A 540 -10.57 -12.70 -2.30
CA CYS A 540 -9.74 -12.93 -3.47
C CYS A 540 -10.14 -11.95 -4.57
N TYR A 541 -9.16 -11.43 -5.30
CA TYR A 541 -9.37 -10.39 -6.29
C TYR A 541 -8.61 -10.67 -7.57
N CYS A 542 -9.25 -10.39 -8.70
CA CYS A 542 -8.63 -10.39 -10.01
C CYS A 542 -8.79 -9.02 -10.65
N ALA A 543 -7.67 -8.33 -10.80
CA ALA A 543 -7.63 -6.97 -11.35
C ALA A 543 -7.83 -6.95 -12.87
N LEU A 544 -7.47 -8.04 -13.57
CA LEU A 544 -7.40 -8.10 -15.01
C LEU A 544 -8.54 -8.94 -15.56
N THR A 545 -9.54 -8.26 -16.11
CA THR A 545 -10.75 -8.90 -16.63
C THR A 545 -10.89 -8.71 -18.13
N ASP A 546 -11.57 -9.66 -18.78
CA ASP A 546 -12.00 -9.52 -20.16
C ASP A 546 -13.03 -8.37 -20.25
N PRO A 547 -12.84 -7.41 -21.17
CA PRO A 547 -13.67 -6.21 -21.22
C PRO A 547 -15.12 -6.47 -21.65
N ILE A 548 -15.43 -7.66 -22.18
CA ILE A 548 -16.76 -8.05 -22.67
C ILE A 548 -17.43 -9.00 -21.68
N THR A 549 -16.73 -10.06 -21.26
CA THR A 549 -17.30 -11.09 -20.38
C THR A 549 -17.15 -10.77 -18.90
N TYR A 550 -16.28 -9.82 -18.55
CA TYR A 550 -15.91 -9.46 -17.18
C TYR A 550 -15.47 -10.67 -16.34
N GLN A 551 -14.85 -11.66 -17.00
CA GLN A 551 -14.19 -12.78 -16.35
C GLN A 551 -12.70 -12.48 -16.17
N CYS A 552 -12.07 -13.11 -15.18
CA CYS A 552 -10.63 -12.98 -14.98
C CYS A 552 -9.86 -13.50 -16.20
N LEU A 553 -8.91 -12.71 -16.72
CA LEU A 553 -8.17 -13.05 -17.95
C LEU A 553 -7.31 -14.30 -17.80
N ASP A 554 -6.73 -14.49 -16.62
CA ASP A 554 -5.87 -15.63 -16.30
C ASP A 554 -6.12 -16.07 -14.86
N SER A 555 -6.24 -17.37 -14.61
CA SER A 555 -6.40 -17.88 -13.26
C SER A 555 -5.28 -17.42 -12.33
N ALA A 556 -4.05 -17.29 -12.81
CA ALA A 556 -2.87 -16.87 -12.04
C ALA A 556 -2.83 -15.37 -11.71
N ALA A 557 -3.84 -14.60 -12.14
CA ALA A 557 -4.06 -13.20 -11.76
C ALA A 557 -4.94 -13.03 -10.50
N TRP A 558 -5.52 -14.13 -9.97
CA TRP A 558 -6.18 -14.11 -8.68
C TRP A 558 -5.17 -14.05 -7.53
N SER A 559 -5.38 -13.10 -6.63
CA SER A 559 -4.59 -12.93 -5.39
C SER A 559 -5.51 -12.72 -4.19
N LEU A 560 -5.08 -13.15 -3.01
CA LEU A 560 -5.68 -12.77 -1.74
C LEU A 560 -5.32 -11.31 -1.44
N ILE A 561 -6.32 -10.49 -1.10
CA ILE A 561 -6.11 -9.05 -0.86
C ILE A 561 -6.56 -8.56 0.51
N LEU A 562 -7.42 -9.31 1.20
CA LEU A 562 -7.93 -8.92 2.51
C LEU A 562 -8.47 -10.14 3.27
N ARG A 563 -8.27 -10.14 4.58
CA ARG A 563 -9.02 -10.95 5.54
C ARG A 563 -9.77 -10.06 6.50
N LEU A 564 -11.01 -10.44 6.81
CA LEU A 564 -11.79 -9.77 7.85
C LEU A 564 -12.81 -10.71 8.49
N THR A 565 -13.26 -10.39 9.69
CA THR A 565 -14.31 -11.14 10.36
C THR A 565 -15.71 -10.65 9.97
N ILE A 566 -16.55 -11.54 9.46
CA ILE A 566 -18.00 -11.36 9.40
C ILE A 566 -18.57 -11.74 10.76
N ARG A 567 -19.17 -10.75 11.42
CA ARG A 567 -19.65 -10.86 12.80
C ARG A 567 -21.00 -11.54 12.88
N GLY A 568 -21.18 -12.40 13.87
CA GLY A 568 -22.43 -13.07 14.17
C GLY A 568 -22.24 -14.38 14.93
N PRO A 569 -23.33 -15.01 15.40
CA PRO A 569 -23.26 -16.27 16.10
C PRO A 569 -22.96 -17.42 15.13
N THR A 570 -22.35 -18.49 15.66
CA THR A 570 -22.31 -19.77 14.96
C THR A 570 -23.71 -20.35 14.95
N ALA A 571 -24.24 -20.72 13.78
CA ALA A 571 -25.59 -21.24 13.66
C ALA A 571 -25.72 -22.64 14.30
N GLY A 572 -26.95 -23.00 14.71
CA GLY A 572 -27.29 -24.36 15.13
C GLY A 572 -26.85 -24.73 16.55
N GLN A 573 -26.52 -23.77 17.40
CA GLN A 573 -26.22 -24.03 18.81
C GLN A 573 -27.45 -24.56 19.54
N ARG A 574 -27.23 -25.37 20.59
CA ARG A 574 -28.32 -25.96 21.38
C ARG A 574 -28.04 -25.87 22.85
N TRP A 575 -29.06 -25.43 23.60
CA TRP A 575 -29.02 -25.37 25.05
C TRP A 575 -30.22 -26.11 25.64
N SER A 576 -29.99 -26.79 26.75
CA SER A 576 -31.05 -27.47 27.50
C SER A 576 -30.85 -27.19 28.98
N PHE A 577 -31.86 -26.59 29.61
CA PHE A 577 -31.83 -26.26 31.03
C PHE A 577 -33.02 -26.87 31.75
N ALA A 578 -32.89 -27.06 33.06
CA ALA A 578 -34.04 -27.41 33.87
C ALA A 578 -34.99 -26.20 33.97
N THR A 579 -36.29 -26.44 33.98
CA THR A 579 -37.24 -25.39 34.36
C THR A 579 -36.94 -24.91 35.78
N ASN A 580 -37.42 -23.72 36.09
CA ASN A 580 -37.49 -23.21 37.44
C ASN A 580 -36.15 -22.94 38.15
N ILE A 581 -35.04 -22.98 37.41
CA ILE A 581 -33.67 -22.61 37.79
C ILE A 581 -33.24 -21.37 36.99
N GLY A 582 -32.55 -20.44 37.66
CA GLY A 582 -31.90 -19.30 37.00
C GLY A 582 -30.58 -19.75 36.39
N VAL A 583 -30.42 -19.53 35.08
CA VAL A 583 -29.23 -19.93 34.34
C VAL A 583 -28.74 -18.78 33.48
N ARG A 584 -27.42 -18.69 33.32
CA ARG A 584 -26.81 -17.98 32.19
C ARG A 584 -26.44 -19.01 31.15
N PHE A 585 -26.53 -18.62 29.89
CA PHE A 585 -26.03 -19.46 28.81
C PHE A 585 -24.96 -18.74 28.03
N GLU A 586 -23.98 -19.53 27.58
CA GLU A 586 -22.89 -19.09 26.74
C GLU A 586 -23.23 -19.43 25.29
N TYR A 587 -23.02 -18.48 24.38
CA TYR A 587 -23.10 -18.70 22.95
C TYR A 587 -21.79 -18.31 22.27
N THR A 588 -21.46 -19.02 21.19
CA THR A 588 -20.24 -18.83 20.42
C THR A 588 -20.53 -18.22 19.06
N GLY A 589 -19.50 -17.67 18.42
CA GLY A 589 -19.63 -17.01 17.14
C GLY A 589 -18.32 -16.35 16.71
N TRP A 590 -18.43 -15.32 15.90
CA TRP A 590 -17.29 -14.55 15.42
C TRP A 590 -17.56 -13.06 15.60
N GLY A 591 -16.57 -12.31 16.06
CA GLY A 591 -16.66 -10.86 16.23
C GLY A 591 -17.78 -10.39 17.15
N LEU A 592 -18.17 -11.22 18.12
CA LEU A 592 -19.18 -10.93 19.13
C LEU A 592 -18.70 -9.83 20.08
N SER A 593 -19.66 -9.12 20.65
CA SER A 593 -19.46 -7.93 21.48
C SER A 593 -20.34 -7.97 22.73
N SER A 594 -19.92 -7.28 23.79
CA SER A 594 -20.79 -7.03 24.96
C SER A 594 -21.95 -6.08 24.67
N GLU A 595 -21.95 -5.41 23.50
CA GLU A 595 -23.07 -4.62 23.01
C GLU A 595 -24.13 -5.49 22.31
N ASP A 596 -23.79 -6.74 21.98
CA ASP A 596 -24.75 -7.63 21.33
C ASP A 596 -25.85 -8.05 22.30
N THR A 597 -27.02 -8.31 21.74
CA THR A 597 -28.18 -8.78 22.52
C THR A 597 -28.79 -10.01 21.89
N VAL A 598 -29.41 -10.84 22.73
CA VAL A 598 -30.19 -11.99 22.31
C VAL A 598 -31.63 -11.88 22.77
N ARG A 599 -32.54 -12.51 22.03
CA ARG A 599 -33.96 -12.60 22.37
C ARG A 599 -34.43 -14.03 22.17
N ILE A 600 -35.22 -14.52 23.13
CA ILE A 600 -35.80 -15.86 23.08
C ILE A 600 -37.24 -15.73 22.60
N ILE A 601 -37.53 -16.35 21.46
CA ILE A 601 -38.85 -16.33 20.82
C ILE A 601 -39.40 -17.76 20.69
N ARG A 602 -40.69 -17.87 20.38
CA ARG A 602 -41.34 -19.17 20.15
C ARG A 602 -40.71 -19.93 18.99
N ALA A 603 -40.81 -21.26 19.01
CA ALA A 603 -40.20 -22.15 18.02
C ALA A 603 -40.70 -21.88 16.58
N GLU A 604 -41.98 -21.55 16.45
CA GLU A 604 -42.64 -21.27 15.18
C GLU A 604 -42.35 -19.88 14.59
N ALA A 605 -41.83 -18.95 15.39
CA ALA A 605 -41.54 -17.58 14.96
C ALA A 605 -40.19 -17.49 14.22
N SER A 606 -39.94 -16.39 13.51
CA SER A 606 -38.66 -16.13 12.81
C SER A 606 -37.95 -14.93 13.42
N CYS A 607 -36.61 -15.01 13.50
CA CYS A 607 -35.80 -13.88 13.95
C CYS A 607 -35.87 -12.66 13.02
N LEU A 608 -36.33 -12.86 11.78
CA LEU A 608 -36.47 -11.81 10.77
C LEU A 608 -37.89 -11.22 10.71
N ASP A 609 -38.82 -11.72 11.53
CA ASP A 609 -40.19 -11.19 11.58
C ASP A 609 -40.22 -9.70 11.96
N ASN A 610 -41.22 -8.98 11.44
CA ASN A 610 -41.41 -7.54 11.62
C ASN A 610 -40.15 -6.69 11.29
N GLY A 611 -39.40 -7.09 10.26
CA GLY A 611 -38.21 -6.37 9.83
C GLY A 611 -37.04 -6.53 10.80
N GLY A 612 -36.89 -7.71 11.40
CA GLY A 612 -35.86 -7.98 12.40
C GLY A 612 -36.24 -7.57 13.82
N ASN A 613 -37.52 -7.37 14.13
CA ASN A 613 -37.97 -7.13 15.51
C ASN A 613 -39.06 -8.14 15.90
N PRO A 614 -38.69 -9.41 16.16
CA PRO A 614 -39.68 -10.46 16.42
C PRO A 614 -40.39 -10.25 17.76
N LEU A 615 -41.71 -10.08 17.71
CA LEU A 615 -42.55 -9.76 18.89
C LEU A 615 -43.04 -11.01 19.64
N ASP A 616 -42.88 -12.20 19.05
CA ASP A 616 -43.31 -13.50 19.59
C ASP A 616 -42.38 -14.04 20.70
N VAL A 617 -42.08 -13.19 21.67
CA VAL A 617 -41.30 -13.52 22.87
C VAL A 617 -42.05 -14.58 23.69
N GLU A 618 -41.33 -15.58 24.20
CA GLU A 618 -41.94 -16.67 24.99
C GLU A 618 -42.24 -16.21 26.43
N PRO A 619 -43.52 -16.07 26.83
CA PRO A 619 -43.90 -15.54 28.14
C PRO A 619 -43.56 -16.48 29.31
N SER A 620 -43.30 -17.77 29.09
CA SER A 620 -42.84 -18.64 30.17
C SER A 620 -41.38 -18.37 30.58
N VAL A 621 -40.63 -17.58 29.80
CA VAL A 621 -39.26 -17.19 30.12
C VAL A 621 -39.24 -15.89 30.91
N GLN A 622 -38.50 -15.90 32.01
CA GLN A 622 -38.22 -14.76 32.88
C GLN A 622 -36.75 -14.37 32.74
N VAL A 623 -36.45 -13.07 32.84
CA VAL A 623 -35.10 -12.50 32.72
C VAL A 623 -34.77 -11.69 33.98
N GLY A 624 -33.49 -11.60 34.35
CA GLY A 624 -33.03 -10.84 35.52
C GLY A 624 -33.06 -11.64 36.83
N CYS A 625 -33.06 -12.96 36.74
CA CYS A 625 -33.10 -13.85 37.90
C CYS A 625 -31.78 -13.89 38.68
N PRO A 626 -31.78 -14.32 39.97
CA PRO A 626 -32.95 -14.55 40.83
C PRO A 626 -33.45 -13.26 41.51
N THR A 627 -32.73 -12.15 41.39
CA THR A 627 -32.97 -10.91 42.16
C THR A 627 -34.06 -10.01 41.59
N ARG A 628 -34.26 -10.01 40.27
CA ARG A 628 -35.26 -9.21 39.54
C ARG A 628 -35.92 -10.01 38.41
N CYS A 629 -36.32 -11.26 38.68
CA CYS A 629 -37.03 -12.08 37.69
C CYS A 629 -38.29 -11.37 37.19
N ALA A 630 -38.28 -10.91 35.94
CA ALA A 630 -39.42 -10.32 35.26
C ALA A 630 -39.81 -11.19 34.07
N THR A 631 -41.11 -11.30 33.80
CA THR A 631 -41.62 -12.00 32.61
C THR A 631 -41.15 -11.27 31.36
N ALA A 632 -40.70 -12.01 30.36
CA ALA A 632 -40.27 -11.42 29.11
C ALA A 632 -41.45 -10.70 28.43
N SER A 633 -41.22 -9.45 28.01
CA SER A 633 -42.20 -8.57 27.39
C SER A 633 -42.21 -8.76 25.88
N SER A 634 -43.42 -8.84 25.31
CA SER A 634 -43.70 -8.82 23.87
C SER A 634 -44.30 -7.49 23.40
N VAL A 635 -44.36 -6.48 24.29
CA VAL A 635 -44.94 -5.18 23.98
C VAL A 635 -43.96 -4.38 23.12
N ALA A 636 -44.42 -3.98 21.94
CA ALA A 636 -43.63 -3.21 20.97
C ALA A 636 -42.95 -1.98 21.62
N GLY A 637 -41.64 -1.85 21.45
CA GLY A 637 -40.81 -0.79 22.06
C GLY A 637 -40.39 -1.03 23.51
N SER A 638 -40.77 -2.16 24.11
CA SER A 638 -40.37 -2.58 25.46
C SER A 638 -40.09 -4.08 25.54
N GLU A 639 -39.74 -4.68 24.40
CA GLU A 639 -39.43 -6.08 24.27
C GLU A 639 -38.19 -6.44 25.08
N THR A 640 -38.16 -7.68 25.60
CA THR A 640 -37.03 -8.12 26.41
C THR A 640 -35.84 -8.52 25.56
N ASN A 641 -34.79 -7.70 25.61
CA ASN A 641 -33.48 -7.96 25.01
C ASN A 641 -32.50 -8.32 26.13
N ILE A 642 -31.83 -9.46 26.00
CA ILE A 642 -30.87 -9.97 26.99
C ILE A 642 -29.48 -9.55 26.52
N ALA A 643 -28.75 -8.79 27.35
CA ALA A 643 -27.43 -8.30 26.97
C ALA A 643 -26.38 -9.40 27.11
N GLY A 644 -25.35 -9.34 26.26
CA GLY A 644 -24.18 -10.20 26.34
C GLY A 644 -23.04 -9.60 27.17
N ILE A 645 -22.15 -10.46 27.64
CA ILE A 645 -20.82 -10.10 28.14
C ILE A 645 -19.77 -10.98 27.49
N THR A 646 -18.76 -10.35 26.91
CA THR A 646 -17.56 -10.99 26.41
C THR A 646 -16.48 -11.02 27.50
N PRO A 647 -15.73 -12.12 27.69
CA PRO A 647 -14.52 -12.10 28.50
C PRO A 647 -13.55 -11.02 28.00
N ARG A 648 -13.09 -10.16 28.90
CA ARG A 648 -12.14 -9.08 28.59
C ARG A 648 -11.29 -8.73 29.82
N PHE A 649 -10.24 -7.94 29.63
CA PHE A 649 -9.20 -7.68 30.63
C PHE A 649 -9.69 -7.25 32.03
N ASP A 650 -10.79 -6.52 32.14
CA ASP A 650 -11.39 -6.03 33.40
C ASP A 650 -12.68 -6.77 33.79
N GLN A 651 -13.04 -7.81 33.04
CA GLN A 651 -14.31 -8.52 33.16
C GLN A 651 -14.10 -10.02 32.97
N ILE A 652 -13.30 -10.61 33.86
CA ILE A 652 -13.09 -12.05 33.97
C ILE A 652 -13.63 -12.56 35.31
N ASN A 653 -14.01 -13.84 35.36
CA ASN A 653 -14.45 -14.52 36.59
C ASN A 653 -15.46 -13.72 37.41
N CYS A 654 -16.46 -13.15 36.73
CA CYS A 654 -17.44 -12.30 37.37
C CYS A 654 -18.43 -13.07 38.24
N ASP A 655 -18.93 -12.41 39.29
CA ASP A 655 -20.02 -12.94 40.10
C ASP A 655 -21.37 -13.03 39.34
N VAL A 656 -22.37 -13.58 40.02
CA VAL A 656 -23.74 -13.79 39.49
C VAL A 656 -24.44 -12.47 39.14
N GLN A 657 -23.90 -11.30 39.50
CA GLN A 657 -24.46 -10.00 39.10
C GLN A 657 -23.61 -9.28 38.05
N ASN A 658 -22.45 -9.84 37.67
CA ASN A 658 -21.43 -9.16 36.88
C ASN A 658 -20.98 -7.82 37.48
N SER A 659 -21.06 -7.71 38.81
CA SER A 659 -20.69 -6.51 39.56
C SER A 659 -19.27 -6.63 40.12
N ASN A 660 -18.86 -7.85 40.49
CA ASN A 660 -17.53 -8.13 41.01
C ASN A 660 -16.80 -9.05 40.03
N CYS A 661 -15.85 -8.50 39.29
CA CYS A 661 -15.03 -9.22 38.31
C CYS A 661 -13.55 -9.07 38.62
N ASP A 662 -12.79 -10.10 38.33
CA ASP A 662 -11.33 -10.08 38.36
C ASP A 662 -10.76 -9.31 37.16
N ARG A 663 -9.47 -8.98 37.22
CA ARG A 663 -8.74 -8.32 36.14
C ARG A 663 -7.46 -9.07 35.78
N ALA A 664 -7.19 -9.20 34.49
CA ALA A 664 -5.94 -9.75 33.98
C ALA A 664 -5.48 -8.91 32.78
N PHE A 665 -4.33 -8.26 32.89
CA PHE A 665 -3.74 -7.47 31.81
C PHE A 665 -2.59 -8.23 31.17
N ILE A 666 -2.29 -7.96 29.89
CA ILE A 666 -1.07 -8.44 29.26
C ILE A 666 0.09 -7.59 29.78
N THR A 667 1.06 -8.23 30.42
CA THR A 667 2.23 -7.56 31.02
C THR A 667 3.45 -7.64 30.12
N ARG A 668 3.53 -8.67 29.27
CA ARG A 668 4.65 -8.89 28.35
C ARG A 668 4.20 -9.70 27.15
N LEU A 669 4.83 -9.43 26.01
CA LEU A 669 4.70 -10.20 24.77
C LEU A 669 6.09 -10.72 24.37
N GLU A 670 6.14 -11.91 23.80
CA GLU A 670 7.39 -12.51 23.35
C GLU A 670 7.18 -13.24 22.03
N VAL A 671 7.69 -12.68 20.94
CA VAL A 671 7.67 -13.33 19.63
C VAL A 671 8.61 -14.52 19.66
N SER A 672 8.04 -15.72 19.59
CA SER A 672 8.77 -16.98 19.75
C SER A 672 9.28 -17.53 18.42
N SER A 673 8.49 -17.37 17.35
CA SER A 673 8.77 -17.88 16.01
C SER A 673 8.12 -17.01 14.95
N ASP A 674 8.28 -17.41 13.70
CA ASP A 674 7.67 -16.86 12.49
C ASP A 674 6.13 -16.89 12.48
N THR A 675 5.51 -17.66 13.38
CA THR A 675 4.06 -17.93 13.41
C THR A 675 3.46 -17.85 14.81
N MET A 676 4.26 -17.62 15.85
CA MET A 676 3.77 -17.70 17.23
C MET A 676 4.38 -16.65 18.16
N THR A 677 3.52 -16.06 18.98
CA THR A 677 3.85 -15.09 20.02
C THR A 677 3.23 -15.52 21.33
N TYR A 678 4.00 -15.42 22.42
CA TYR A 678 3.51 -15.68 23.77
C TYR A 678 3.00 -14.41 24.43
N LEU A 679 1.86 -14.53 25.08
CA LEU A 679 1.24 -13.51 25.91
C LEU A 679 1.38 -13.89 27.38
N TYR A 680 1.90 -12.98 28.20
CA TYR A 680 2.02 -13.12 29.64
C TYR A 680 1.00 -12.20 30.33
N PHE A 681 0.24 -12.75 31.27
CA PHE A 681 -0.83 -12.04 31.96
C PHE A 681 -0.49 -11.76 33.43
N SER A 682 -1.03 -10.65 33.98
CA SER A 682 -0.88 -10.28 35.39
C SER A 682 -1.60 -11.24 36.36
N GLY A 683 -2.54 -12.04 35.85
CA GLY A 683 -3.35 -13.01 36.57
C GLY A 683 -3.95 -14.03 35.59
N ALA A 684 -4.74 -14.99 36.08
CA ALA A 684 -5.37 -16.00 35.21
C ALA A 684 -6.48 -15.34 34.36
N PRO A 685 -6.38 -15.31 33.02
CA PRO A 685 -7.35 -14.64 32.16
C PRO A 685 -8.55 -15.52 31.80
N TYR A 686 -8.58 -16.79 32.24
CA TYR A 686 -9.64 -17.77 31.93
C TYR A 686 -9.93 -17.95 30.42
N LEU A 687 -8.91 -17.74 29.58
CA LEU A 687 -8.94 -18.05 28.16
C LEU A 687 -8.91 -19.56 27.94
N ARG A 688 -9.63 -20.03 26.91
CA ARG A 688 -9.65 -21.42 26.44
C ARG A 688 -8.91 -21.51 25.11
N THR A 689 -8.30 -22.67 24.83
CA THR A 689 -7.79 -22.96 23.49
C THR A 689 -8.92 -22.84 22.47
N GLY A 690 -8.68 -22.09 21.39
CA GLY A 690 -9.69 -21.77 20.38
C GLY A 690 -10.44 -20.46 20.62
N ASP A 691 -10.25 -19.77 21.75
CA ASP A 691 -10.75 -18.40 21.91
C ASP A 691 -10.06 -17.47 20.91
N VAL A 692 -10.80 -16.52 20.33
CA VAL A 692 -10.25 -15.51 19.41
C VAL A 692 -10.16 -14.18 20.16
N LEU A 693 -8.94 -13.66 20.30
CA LEU A 693 -8.63 -12.48 21.10
C LEU A 693 -8.13 -11.33 20.22
N ILE A 694 -8.56 -10.11 20.55
CA ILE A 694 -7.93 -8.87 20.10
C ILE A 694 -7.30 -8.14 21.29
N ILE A 695 -6.26 -7.36 21.01
CA ILE A 695 -5.66 -6.46 21.98
C ILE A 695 -6.16 -5.05 21.66
N THR A 696 -6.88 -4.44 22.59
CA THR A 696 -7.62 -3.19 22.36
C THR A 696 -6.77 -1.95 22.61
N SER A 697 -5.73 -2.04 23.44
CA SER A 697 -4.84 -0.91 23.76
C SER A 697 -3.61 -1.35 24.55
N GLY A 698 -2.62 -0.46 24.66
CA GLY A 698 -1.52 -0.57 25.64
C GLY A 698 -0.31 -1.38 25.18
N ILE A 699 -0.23 -1.70 23.89
CA ILE A 699 0.93 -2.30 23.24
C ILE A 699 1.54 -1.28 22.30
N GLU A 700 2.86 -1.17 22.32
CA GLU A 700 3.64 -0.28 21.48
C GLU A 700 4.98 -0.92 21.11
N CYS A 701 5.69 -0.33 20.16
CA CYS A 701 7.06 -0.74 19.87
C CYS A 701 7.98 -0.36 21.03
N ASP A 702 8.81 -1.30 21.49
CA ASP A 702 9.76 -1.03 22.56
C ASP A 702 10.87 -0.09 22.06
N SER A 703 10.78 1.18 22.46
CA SER A 703 11.75 2.21 22.10
C SER A 703 13.08 2.10 22.85
N THR A 704 13.18 1.21 23.85
CA THR A 704 14.43 0.99 24.61
C THR A 704 15.38 0.04 23.90
N VAL A 705 14.89 -0.73 22.93
CA VAL A 705 15.69 -1.62 22.09
C VAL A 705 16.19 -0.85 20.88
N ALA A 706 17.51 -0.64 20.83
CA ALA A 706 18.17 -0.09 19.64
C ALA A 706 17.95 -1.02 18.44
N ASP A 707 17.71 -0.43 17.26
CA ASP A 707 17.47 -1.15 15.99
C ASP A 707 16.25 -2.11 16.03
N ASN A 708 15.25 -1.83 16.86
CA ASN A 708 13.99 -2.57 16.87
C ASN A 708 13.25 -2.41 15.52
N PRO A 709 12.98 -3.49 14.75
CA PRO A 709 12.30 -3.40 13.47
C PRO A 709 10.80 -3.09 13.57
N CYS A 710 10.26 -3.05 14.80
CA CYS A 710 8.85 -2.78 15.07
C CYS A 710 8.38 -1.43 14.50
N ASN A 711 7.19 -1.44 13.90
CA ASN A 711 6.49 -0.27 13.37
C ASN A 711 4.97 -0.37 13.63
N ASP A 712 4.22 0.67 13.28
CA ASP A 712 2.77 0.74 13.54
C ASP A 712 1.97 -0.37 12.86
N ASP A 713 2.36 -0.80 11.65
CA ASP A 713 1.69 -1.91 10.96
C ASP A 713 1.91 -3.25 11.70
N MET A 714 3.11 -3.46 12.29
CA MET A 714 3.39 -4.63 13.15
C MET A 714 2.61 -4.59 14.46
N VAL A 715 2.40 -3.40 15.03
CA VAL A 715 1.55 -3.23 16.24
C VAL A 715 0.09 -3.54 15.90
N ALA A 716 -0.45 -3.01 14.81
CA ALA A 716 -1.80 -3.30 14.35
C ALA A 716 -2.00 -4.80 14.08
N ALA A 717 -1.01 -5.43 13.43
CA ALA A 717 -1.00 -6.88 13.21
C ALA A 717 -1.02 -7.67 14.52
N MET A 718 -0.21 -7.29 15.52
CA MET A 718 -0.20 -7.91 16.87
C MET A 718 -1.49 -7.66 17.67
N GLN A 719 -2.18 -6.54 17.41
CA GLN A 719 -3.47 -6.23 18.04
C GLN A 719 -4.62 -7.01 17.40
N GLY A 720 -4.49 -7.39 16.13
CA GLY A 720 -5.54 -8.03 15.33
C GLY A 720 -6.69 -7.08 14.98
N VAL A 721 -6.47 -5.77 15.13
CA VAL A 721 -7.41 -4.68 14.89
C VAL A 721 -6.79 -3.71 13.88
N TYR A 722 -7.57 -3.32 12.88
CA TYR A 722 -7.10 -2.55 11.74
C TYR A 722 -8.03 -1.38 11.46
N GLU A 723 -7.47 -0.22 11.14
CA GLU A 723 -8.23 0.98 10.81
C GLU A 723 -8.67 0.97 9.34
N PHE A 724 -9.93 1.34 9.10
CA PHE A 724 -10.37 1.67 7.75
C PHE A 724 -9.63 2.91 7.23
N ALA A 725 -9.46 3.01 5.92
CA ALA A 725 -8.71 4.10 5.30
C ALA A 725 -9.32 5.50 5.56
N ASP A 726 -10.63 5.55 5.77
CA ASP A 726 -11.43 6.76 5.93
C ASP A 726 -11.80 7.05 7.39
N TYR A 727 -11.22 6.35 8.37
CA TYR A 727 -11.60 6.45 9.79
C TYR A 727 -11.58 7.88 10.38
N ASN A 728 -10.75 8.77 9.84
CA ASN A 728 -10.70 10.19 10.27
C ASN A 728 -11.76 11.08 9.61
N THR A 729 -12.43 10.59 8.58
CA THR A 729 -13.26 11.37 7.66
C THR A 729 -14.64 10.76 7.41
N ASN A 730 -14.88 9.55 7.91
CA ASN A 730 -16.14 8.84 7.80
C ASN A 730 -17.18 9.46 8.75
N ASN A 731 -18.44 9.05 8.57
CA ASN A 731 -19.50 9.43 9.50
C ASN A 731 -19.34 8.64 10.80
N ALA A 732 -19.62 9.27 11.95
CA ALA A 732 -19.66 8.63 13.26
C ALA A 732 -20.61 7.42 13.36
N SER A 733 -21.53 7.25 12.41
CA SER A 733 -22.42 6.08 12.29
C SER A 733 -21.69 4.83 11.75
N LEU A 734 -20.59 5.03 11.04
CA LEU A 734 -19.77 3.99 10.43
C LEU A 734 -18.68 3.51 11.39
N ALA A 735 -18.11 2.35 11.08
CA ALA A 735 -17.06 1.77 11.90
C ALA A 735 -15.70 2.35 11.52
N ASP A 736 -14.85 2.64 12.52
CA ASP A 736 -13.48 3.08 12.29
C ASP A 736 -12.51 1.92 12.10
N THR A 737 -12.87 0.74 12.60
CA THR A 737 -12.02 -0.45 12.56
C THR A 737 -12.73 -1.71 12.09
N TYR A 738 -11.94 -2.60 11.50
CA TYR A 738 -12.26 -4.00 11.28
C TYR A 738 -11.23 -4.87 12.03
N PHE A 739 -11.51 -6.16 12.16
CA PHE A 739 -10.60 -7.07 12.86
C PHE A 739 -10.59 -8.46 12.23
N VAL A 740 -9.55 -9.20 12.59
CA VAL A 740 -9.41 -10.65 12.36
C VAL A 740 -9.19 -11.36 13.70
N GLY A 741 -8.46 -10.74 14.62
CA GLY A 741 -8.09 -11.32 15.92
C GLY A 741 -7.06 -12.45 15.82
N HIS A 742 -6.73 -13.03 16.98
CA HIS A 742 -5.78 -14.13 17.10
C HIS A 742 -6.37 -15.30 17.85
N THR A 743 -6.18 -16.50 17.32
CA THR A 743 -6.59 -17.75 17.97
C THR A 743 -5.63 -18.09 19.09
N VAL A 744 -6.18 -18.27 20.29
CA VAL A 744 -5.45 -18.57 21.51
C VAL A 744 -5.19 -20.07 21.65
N THR A 745 -3.97 -20.43 22.05
CA THR A 745 -3.59 -21.77 22.48
C THR A 745 -3.14 -21.73 23.94
N ALA A 746 -3.82 -22.47 24.81
CA ALA A 746 -3.41 -22.62 26.20
C ALA A 746 -2.14 -23.50 26.29
N LEU A 747 -1.23 -23.14 27.19
CA LEU A 747 0.03 -23.87 27.41
C LEU A 747 -0.06 -24.72 28.66
N ASP A 748 0.38 -25.98 28.56
CA ASP A 748 0.35 -26.93 29.67
C ASP A 748 1.17 -26.42 30.88
N GLY A 749 0.58 -26.57 32.07
CA GLY A 749 1.26 -26.26 33.34
C GLY A 749 1.32 -24.78 33.71
N THR A 750 0.67 -23.87 32.96
CA THR A 750 0.62 -22.44 33.29
C THR A 750 -0.79 -21.87 33.16
N LEU A 751 -1.20 -21.01 34.11
CA LEU A 751 -2.51 -20.33 34.07
C LEU A 751 -2.44 -18.89 33.54
N THR A 752 -1.23 -18.35 33.34
CA THR A 752 -1.00 -16.93 33.01
C THR A 752 -0.18 -16.74 31.73
N LYS A 753 0.09 -17.82 30.98
CA LYS A 753 0.84 -17.77 29.73
C LYS A 753 0.07 -18.48 28.62
N PHE A 754 -0.13 -17.79 27.51
CA PHE A 754 -0.87 -18.28 26.35
C PHE A 754 -0.07 -18.01 25.07
N ALA A 755 -0.32 -18.79 24.03
CA ALA A 755 0.23 -18.53 22.70
C ALA A 755 -0.87 -18.02 21.76
N VAL A 756 -0.48 -17.16 20.82
CA VAL A 756 -1.32 -16.70 19.71
C VAL A 756 -0.65 -16.97 18.37
N ASN A 757 -1.46 -17.19 17.32
CA ASN A 757 -1.04 -17.60 15.97
C ASN A 757 -0.51 -16.44 15.11
N ILE A 758 0.40 -15.64 15.66
CA ILE A 758 1.09 -14.57 14.95
C ILE A 758 2.56 -14.53 15.36
N GLY A 759 3.46 -14.31 14.41
CA GLY A 759 4.89 -14.26 14.67
C GLY A 759 5.68 -13.61 13.54
N TRP A 760 6.99 -13.50 13.74
CA TRP A 760 7.93 -12.87 12.81
C TRP A 760 9.27 -13.61 12.79
N PRO A 761 9.95 -13.66 11.63
CA PRO A 761 11.22 -14.34 11.47
C PRO A 761 12.30 -13.61 12.26
N GLU A 762 13.35 -14.33 12.63
CA GLU A 762 14.45 -13.79 13.44
C GLU A 762 15.06 -12.50 12.86
N SER A 763 15.15 -12.40 11.53
CA SER A 763 15.69 -11.22 10.83
C SER A 763 14.83 -9.96 10.93
N ARG A 764 13.55 -10.06 11.30
CA ARG A 764 12.59 -8.95 11.39
C ARG A 764 11.76 -9.01 12.69
N ARG A 765 12.27 -9.69 13.72
CA ARG A 765 11.53 -9.95 14.95
C ARG A 765 11.30 -8.65 15.73
N PRO A 766 10.04 -8.18 15.89
CA PRO A 766 9.76 -6.97 16.66
C PRO A 766 9.90 -7.25 18.15
N VAL A 767 10.30 -6.21 18.90
CA VAL A 767 10.19 -6.20 20.36
C VAL A 767 9.06 -5.26 20.74
N PHE A 768 8.04 -5.80 21.38
CA PHE A 768 6.90 -5.03 21.88
C PHE A 768 7.08 -4.68 23.35
N ALA A 769 6.67 -3.47 23.71
CA ALA A 769 6.53 -3.04 25.09
C ALA A 769 5.05 -2.97 25.47
N THR A 770 4.79 -3.10 26.77
CA THR A 770 3.50 -2.75 27.35
C THR A 770 3.64 -1.36 27.97
N GLY A 771 2.76 -0.43 27.58
CA GLY A 771 2.75 0.92 28.13
C GLY A 771 2.35 0.91 29.61
N SER A 772 2.31 2.09 30.26
CA SER A 772 1.94 2.22 31.68
C SER A 772 0.55 1.68 32.04
N SER A 773 -0.33 1.52 31.05
CA SER A 773 -1.68 0.97 31.20
C SER A 773 -1.74 -0.56 31.11
N PHE A 774 -0.63 -1.23 30.78
CA PHE A 774 -0.60 -2.63 30.34
C PHE A 774 -1.48 -2.91 29.11
N GLY A 775 -1.35 -4.11 28.52
CA GLY A 775 -2.14 -4.51 27.37
C GLY A 775 -3.56 -4.94 27.76
N ALA A 776 -4.57 -4.24 27.23
CA ALA A 776 -5.98 -4.58 27.38
C ALA A 776 -6.45 -5.47 26.23
N TRP A 777 -7.33 -6.42 26.50
CA TRP A 777 -7.77 -7.44 25.53
C TRP A 777 -9.24 -7.78 25.67
N THR A 778 -9.83 -8.35 24.61
CA THR A 778 -11.23 -8.81 24.57
C THR A 778 -11.35 -10.07 23.70
N VAL A 779 -12.17 -11.03 24.15
CA VAL A 779 -12.53 -12.23 23.38
C VAL A 779 -13.70 -11.94 22.46
N LEU A 780 -13.63 -12.42 21.22
CA LEU A 780 -14.56 -12.12 20.14
C LEU A 780 -15.44 -13.29 19.71
N ASN A 781 -15.21 -14.50 20.22
CA ASN A 781 -15.95 -15.68 19.77
C ASN A 781 -16.82 -16.33 20.84
N ARG A 782 -16.93 -15.70 22.01
CA ARG A 782 -17.67 -16.23 23.16
C ARG A 782 -18.34 -15.13 23.96
N VAL A 783 -19.63 -15.29 24.18
CA VAL A 783 -20.45 -14.38 24.98
C VAL A 783 -21.28 -15.18 25.96
N ILE A 784 -21.42 -14.67 27.19
CA ILE A 784 -22.38 -15.18 28.17
C ILE A 784 -23.48 -14.14 28.41
N THR A 785 -24.71 -14.57 28.64
CA THR A 785 -25.78 -13.63 28.99
C THR A 785 -25.49 -12.89 30.30
N LYS A 786 -25.71 -11.58 30.30
CA LYS A 786 -25.52 -10.72 31.47
C LYS A 786 -26.53 -11.05 32.56
N GLU A 787 -27.80 -11.18 32.19
CA GLU A 787 -28.86 -11.59 33.08
C GLU A 787 -29.01 -13.13 33.10
N GLU A 788 -29.43 -13.67 34.25
CA GLU A 788 -29.96 -15.04 34.26
C GLU A 788 -31.36 -15.08 33.65
N ILE A 789 -31.62 -16.17 32.95
CA ILE A 789 -32.93 -16.55 32.44
C ILE A 789 -33.49 -17.71 33.24
N LYS A 790 -34.80 -17.80 33.33
CA LYS A 790 -35.52 -18.89 34.00
C LYS A 790 -36.81 -19.17 33.27
N ALA A 791 -37.08 -20.42 32.93
CA ALA A 791 -38.41 -20.81 32.47
C ALA A 791 -39.30 -21.26 33.63
N THR A 792 -40.59 -20.92 33.59
CA THR A 792 -41.59 -21.36 34.58
C THR A 792 -42.34 -22.62 34.15
N ALA A 793 -42.24 -22.99 32.87
CA ALA A 793 -42.89 -24.15 32.27
C ALA A 793 -41.96 -24.83 31.27
N GLU A 794 -42.22 -26.12 31.02
CA GLU A 794 -41.52 -26.89 30.00
C GLU A 794 -41.76 -26.30 28.60
N LYS A 795 -40.66 -26.13 27.86
CA LYS A 795 -40.66 -25.62 26.48
C LYS A 795 -39.55 -26.27 25.68
N HIS A 796 -39.84 -26.57 24.43
CA HIS A 796 -38.90 -27.21 23.52
C HIS A 796 -38.62 -26.29 22.34
N ASP A 797 -37.36 -26.31 21.90
CA ASP A 797 -36.93 -25.76 20.62
C ASP A 797 -37.22 -24.26 20.42
N LEU A 798 -37.24 -23.47 21.51
CA LEU A 798 -37.37 -22.01 21.42
C LEU A 798 -36.18 -21.43 20.66
N LYS A 799 -36.41 -20.42 19.83
CA LYS A 799 -35.34 -19.82 19.03
C LYS A 799 -34.67 -18.68 19.77
N VAL A 800 -33.34 -18.61 19.64
CA VAL A 800 -32.51 -17.53 20.17
C VAL A 800 -32.07 -16.65 19.00
N CYS A 801 -32.63 -15.46 18.92
CA CYS A 801 -32.29 -14.47 17.91
C CYS A 801 -31.16 -13.57 18.40
N TRP A 802 -30.25 -13.20 17.51
CA TRP A 802 -29.11 -12.33 17.80
C TRP A 802 -29.20 -10.98 17.05
N SER A 803 -28.86 -9.92 17.77
CA SER A 803 -28.81 -8.53 17.29
C SER A 803 -27.47 -7.91 17.67
N TYR A 804 -26.85 -7.20 16.73
CA TYR A 804 -25.61 -6.46 16.96
C TYR A 804 -25.87 -5.09 17.59
N GLY A 805 -24.99 -4.66 18.49
CA GLY A 805 -25.01 -3.29 19.03
C GLY A 805 -26.26 -2.92 19.84
N GLY A 806 -27.07 -3.90 20.25
CA GLY A 806 -28.20 -3.73 21.14
C GLY A 806 -29.35 -2.87 20.58
N ASN A 807 -29.40 -2.69 19.27
CA ASN A 807 -30.40 -1.85 18.60
C ASN A 807 -31.79 -2.52 18.48
N GLY A 808 -31.92 -3.78 18.91
CA GLY A 808 -33.16 -4.54 18.82
C GLY A 808 -33.51 -5.00 17.40
N ASN A 809 -32.61 -4.84 16.44
CA ASN A 809 -32.71 -5.33 15.07
C ASN A 809 -31.93 -6.65 14.94
N TYR A 810 -32.67 -7.76 14.93
CA TYR A 810 -32.22 -9.13 14.89
C TYR A 810 -31.99 -9.58 13.45
N VAL A 811 -30.78 -10.09 13.21
CA VAL A 811 -30.33 -10.46 11.85
C VAL A 811 -30.01 -11.95 11.71
N ALA A 812 -29.84 -12.67 12.82
CA ALA A 812 -29.49 -14.09 12.78
C ALA A 812 -30.15 -14.89 13.91
N GLU A 813 -30.27 -16.19 13.69
CA GLU A 813 -30.58 -17.18 14.71
C GLU A 813 -29.27 -17.74 15.27
N ALA A 814 -29.05 -17.61 16.57
CA ALA A 814 -27.88 -18.18 17.25
C ALA A 814 -28.06 -19.69 17.49
N GLY A 815 -29.30 -20.13 17.74
CA GLY A 815 -29.61 -21.53 17.98
C GLY A 815 -30.93 -21.71 18.72
N HIS A 816 -31.07 -22.87 19.35
CA HIS A 816 -32.30 -23.30 20.02
C HIS A 816 -32.09 -23.58 21.51
N ILE A 817 -33.02 -23.14 22.33
CA ILE A 817 -33.03 -23.37 23.78
C ILE A 817 -34.27 -24.17 24.18
N SER A 818 -34.05 -25.18 25.03
CA SER A 818 -35.12 -25.99 25.62
C SER A 818 -35.06 -25.91 27.14
N PHE A 819 -36.23 -25.88 27.76
CA PHE A 819 -36.42 -25.95 29.20
C PHE A 819 -37.21 -27.20 29.53
N VAL A 820 -36.57 -28.12 30.25
CA VAL A 820 -37.13 -29.44 30.55
C VAL A 820 -37.43 -29.52 32.04
N ASP A 821 -38.60 -30.02 32.40
CA ASP A 821 -38.87 -30.24 33.82
C ASP A 821 -37.88 -31.28 34.38
N PRO A 822 -37.17 -30.97 35.49
CA PRO A 822 -36.26 -31.93 36.09
C PRO A 822 -37.07 -33.13 36.58
N PHE A 823 -36.47 -34.32 36.47
CA PHE A 823 -37.11 -35.52 37.01
C PHE A 823 -37.36 -35.36 38.52
N PRO A 824 -38.56 -35.70 39.01
CA PRO A 824 -38.83 -35.65 40.45
C PRO A 824 -37.89 -36.60 41.19
N MET A 825 -37.22 -36.09 42.22
CA MET A 825 -36.36 -36.91 43.08
C MET A 825 -37.21 -37.92 43.84
N ALA A 826 -36.81 -39.18 43.81
CA ALA A 826 -37.51 -40.25 44.52
C ALA A 826 -37.10 -40.26 46.00
N ALA A 827 -38.05 -40.63 46.88
CA ALA A 827 -37.80 -40.83 48.31
C ALA A 827 -37.15 -39.62 49.02
N THR A 828 -37.55 -38.39 48.68
CA THR A 828 -37.13 -37.19 49.39
C THR A 828 -37.72 -37.17 50.80
N SER A 829 -36.88 -36.98 51.81
CA SER A 829 -37.29 -36.81 53.21
C SER A 829 -36.52 -35.66 53.85
N VAL A 830 -37.22 -34.88 54.68
CA VAL A 830 -36.61 -33.87 55.55
C VAL A 830 -36.65 -34.41 56.98
N SER A 831 -35.48 -34.58 57.58
CA SER A 831 -35.32 -35.00 58.97
C SER A 831 -34.84 -33.81 59.79
N LEU A 832 -35.59 -33.46 60.83
CA LEU A 832 -35.19 -32.41 61.76
C LEU A 832 -34.25 -33.01 62.81
N SER A 833 -33.10 -32.39 63.04
CA SER A 833 -32.18 -32.81 64.12
C SER A 833 -32.72 -32.46 65.52
N THR A 834 -33.74 -31.61 65.62
CA THR A 834 -34.49 -31.34 66.84
C THR A 834 -35.92 -30.90 66.54
N THR A 835 -36.84 -31.16 67.46
CA THR A 835 -38.22 -30.64 67.47
C THR A 835 -38.46 -29.66 68.62
N ALA A 836 -37.39 -29.25 69.33
CA ALA A 836 -37.50 -28.32 70.45
C ALA A 836 -37.83 -26.90 69.96
N LEU A 837 -38.89 -26.31 70.52
CA LEU A 837 -39.34 -24.97 70.18
C LEU A 837 -38.24 -23.92 70.49
N GLY A 838 -37.91 -23.06 69.52
CA GLY A 838 -36.94 -21.98 69.69
C GLY A 838 -35.46 -22.38 69.58
N VAL A 839 -35.15 -23.64 69.23
CA VAL A 839 -33.77 -24.12 69.05
C VAL A 839 -33.36 -24.07 67.58
N ARG A 840 -32.18 -23.50 67.29
CA ARG A 840 -31.55 -23.56 65.96
C ARG A 840 -30.83 -24.90 65.80
N ALA A 841 -31.18 -25.67 64.79
CA ALA A 841 -30.52 -26.93 64.49
C ALA A 841 -30.56 -27.24 62.98
N PRO A 842 -29.59 -28.01 62.46
CA PRO A 842 -29.57 -28.36 61.04
C PRO A 842 -30.73 -29.28 60.65
N GLY A 843 -31.37 -28.99 59.52
CA GLY A 843 -32.26 -29.95 58.86
C GLY A 843 -31.46 -30.84 57.92
N VAL A 844 -31.68 -32.15 57.96
CA VAL A 844 -31.08 -33.08 57.02
C VAL A 844 -32.08 -33.34 55.90
N ILE A 845 -31.67 -33.08 54.66
CA ILE A 845 -32.46 -33.40 53.47
C ILE A 845 -31.83 -34.64 52.84
N SER A 846 -32.58 -35.73 52.77
CA SER A 846 -32.17 -36.97 52.13
C SER A 846 -33.02 -37.20 50.88
N PHE A 847 -32.40 -37.64 49.79
CA PHE A 847 -33.10 -37.94 48.55
C PHE A 847 -32.37 -39.04 47.79
N LYS A 848 -33.09 -39.77 46.94
CA LYS A 848 -32.48 -40.68 45.96
C LYS A 848 -32.44 -39.99 44.61
N THR A 849 -31.24 -39.96 44.04
CA THR A 849 -30.95 -39.36 42.74
C THR A 849 -31.46 -40.18 41.55
N ALA A 850 -31.76 -41.47 41.78
CA ALA A 850 -32.39 -42.35 40.81
C ALA A 850 -33.24 -43.41 41.53
N SER A 851 -34.28 -43.91 40.85
CA SER A 851 -34.90 -45.19 41.17
C SER A 851 -34.48 -46.17 40.09
N GLY A 852 -34.30 -47.48 40.36
CA GLY A 852 -33.71 -48.43 39.41
C GLY A 852 -34.35 -48.55 38.00
N ALA A 853 -35.40 -47.79 37.68
CA ALA A 853 -36.01 -47.64 36.36
C ALA A 853 -35.76 -46.27 35.68
N ILE A 854 -35.30 -45.24 36.40
CA ILE A 854 -35.16 -43.85 35.92
C ILE A 854 -33.91 -43.20 36.55
N GLY A 855 -32.94 -42.81 35.71
CA GLY A 855 -31.72 -42.08 36.08
C GLY A 855 -30.51 -42.96 36.42
N LYS A 856 -29.29 -42.41 36.34
CA LYS A 856 -28.08 -43.04 36.87
C LYS A 856 -27.90 -42.63 38.33
N HIS A 857 -27.59 -43.59 39.20
CA HIS A 857 -27.05 -43.23 40.52
C HIS A 857 -25.76 -42.44 40.32
N TYR A 858 -25.64 -41.30 41.01
CA TYR A 858 -24.38 -40.54 41.00
C TYR A 858 -23.30 -41.42 41.64
N THR A 859 -22.37 -41.91 40.82
CA THR A 859 -21.20 -42.69 41.29
C THR A 859 -19.95 -41.82 41.37
N GLN A 860 -19.94 -40.65 40.75
CA GLN A 860 -18.87 -39.64 40.79
C GLN A 860 -19.47 -38.22 40.67
N SER A 861 -18.97 -37.28 41.46
CA SER A 861 -19.25 -35.85 41.30
C SER A 861 -18.45 -35.31 40.13
N THR A 862 -19.11 -35.03 39.01
CA THR A 862 -18.47 -34.54 37.78
C THR A 862 -18.86 -33.09 37.45
N GLU A 863 -19.95 -32.59 38.04
CA GLU A 863 -20.44 -31.20 37.88
C GLU A 863 -21.08 -30.68 39.19
N LEU A 864 -21.24 -29.36 39.30
CA LEU A 864 -21.95 -28.73 40.43
C LEU A 864 -23.42 -29.19 40.45
N THR A 865 -23.79 -29.94 41.48
CA THR A 865 -25.18 -30.35 41.69
C THR A 865 -25.98 -29.17 42.26
N GLN A 866 -26.90 -28.62 41.46
CA GLN A 866 -27.83 -27.60 41.94
C GLN A 866 -29.14 -28.26 42.40
N LEU A 867 -29.40 -28.16 43.71
CA LEU A 867 -30.63 -28.67 44.32
C LEU A 867 -31.62 -27.53 44.52
N LYS A 868 -32.80 -27.62 43.89
CA LYS A 868 -33.91 -26.73 44.21
C LYS A 868 -34.78 -27.34 45.31
N ILE A 869 -34.82 -26.68 46.46
CA ILE A 869 -35.72 -27.05 47.57
C ILE A 869 -36.87 -26.05 47.59
N ILE A 870 -38.10 -26.55 47.51
CA ILE A 870 -39.31 -25.74 47.60
C ILE A 870 -40.05 -26.14 48.87
N PHE A 871 -40.15 -25.23 49.84
CA PHE A 871 -40.98 -25.42 51.02
C PHE A 871 -42.42 -25.01 50.69
N LEU A 872 -43.35 -25.97 50.69
CA LEU A 872 -44.76 -25.74 50.35
C LEU A 872 -45.55 -25.11 51.51
N ASP A 873 -45.12 -25.38 52.75
CA ASP A 873 -45.70 -24.84 53.98
C ASP A 873 -44.57 -24.51 54.96
N THR A 874 -44.42 -23.24 55.30
CA THR A 874 -43.39 -22.74 56.21
C THR A 874 -43.96 -22.39 57.59
N GLY A 875 -45.23 -22.68 57.86
CA GLY A 875 -45.88 -22.31 59.13
C GLY A 875 -45.24 -22.93 60.39
N PHE A 876 -44.41 -23.96 60.19
CA PHE A 876 -43.76 -24.73 61.26
C PHE A 876 -42.23 -24.61 61.27
N LEU A 877 -41.63 -23.83 60.35
CA LEU A 877 -40.19 -23.72 60.17
C LEU A 877 -39.77 -22.28 59.95
N GLU A 878 -38.88 -21.77 60.80
CA GLU A 878 -38.18 -20.52 60.58
C GLU A 878 -36.78 -20.82 60.06
N ALA A 879 -36.54 -20.57 58.78
CA ALA A 879 -35.25 -20.82 58.14
C ALA A 879 -34.24 -19.73 58.51
N TYR A 880 -33.13 -20.12 59.14
CA TYR A 880 -31.99 -19.24 59.42
C TYR A 880 -30.89 -19.50 58.39
N TYR A 881 -30.58 -18.53 57.54
CA TYR A 881 -29.43 -18.60 56.64
C TYR A 881 -28.16 -18.28 57.46
N SER A 882 -27.30 -19.28 57.72
CA SER A 882 -26.02 -19.05 58.40
C SER A 882 -25.00 -18.52 57.40
N GLY A 883 -24.47 -17.31 57.63
CA GLY A 883 -23.32 -16.76 56.90
C GLY A 883 -21.98 -17.43 57.26
N THR A 884 -21.99 -18.68 57.71
CA THR A 884 -20.81 -19.46 58.11
C THR A 884 -20.75 -20.71 57.25
N GLU A 885 -19.62 -20.90 56.56
CA GLU A 885 -19.26 -22.11 55.84
C GLU A 885 -19.65 -23.34 56.67
N SER A 886 -20.43 -24.25 56.06
CA SER A 886 -20.79 -25.50 56.70
C SER A 886 -19.51 -26.33 56.87
N PRO A 887 -19.20 -26.87 58.07
CA PRO A 887 -18.09 -27.79 58.20
C PRO A 887 -18.33 -29.03 57.34
N GLU A 888 -17.27 -29.54 56.70
CA GLU A 888 -17.30 -30.78 55.93
C GLU A 888 -17.92 -31.92 56.75
N ILE A 889 -18.84 -32.65 56.13
CA ILE A 889 -19.41 -33.87 56.70
C ILE A 889 -18.37 -34.97 56.48
N ASP A 890 -17.84 -35.54 57.56
CA ASP A 890 -16.93 -36.68 57.53
C ASP A 890 -17.67 -37.92 56.98
N ASP A 891 -17.17 -38.46 55.87
CA ASP A 891 -17.74 -39.60 55.11
C ASP A 891 -17.84 -40.91 55.90
N ASN A 892 -17.35 -40.96 57.15
CA ASN A 892 -17.30 -42.17 57.96
C ASN A 892 -18.60 -42.57 58.68
N ASN A 893 -19.74 -41.90 58.46
CA ASN A 893 -21.01 -42.22 59.13
C ASN A 893 -22.21 -42.45 58.18
N ALA A 894 -21.97 -42.90 56.94
CA ALA A 894 -23.03 -43.35 56.02
C ALA A 894 -23.46 -44.81 56.26
#